data_AF-A0A7S0W9R4-F1
#
_entry.id   AF-A0A7S0W9R4-F1
#
_cell.length_a   1.000
_cell.length_b   1.000
_cell.length_c   1.000
_cell.angle_alpha   90.00
_cell.angle_beta   90.00
_cell.angle_gamma   90.00
#
_symmetry.space_group_name_H-M   'P 1'
#
loop_
_entity.id
_entity.type
_entity.pdbx_description
1 polymer ?
#
loop_
_entity_poly.entity_id
_entity_poly.type
_entity_poly.pdbx_seq_one_letter_code
_entity_poly.pdbx_strand_id
1 'polypeptide(L)'
;MSQQETHLIVDRLREYKFEEDLTLVTFDDKTPQELLILFNNVLKDLSIDHDVDVRDEDPQDTAVRIMNFLPVLNYNPNVDFETFRDGLQAGDRSLIYPILVHVLSSLPSLRKRAYIGRFLTNVELPEEMFADPEIQAKHAEYTQLQQQFKETHKATDAMRGTKTQPTELKREVQQLEEERQQLKQKITKMEAKLRKLDNFDALYEVTSTLRKEQEREAVLRERMEEQEMMYKQAETRFYQVRKKLGEMEATAQDGTGEDFLQRLQEDVRSKTMICMEKLPDDINSKQQRLESVRKIIEQPAVNDYELHNMQQDMQQLSEEISNLQEQEQRAQNQGGDKLSMFRQQALIVSRKKQDQLERLQMKEEELRELEQELNEKREKSGHKGVKILKGAEFEKYANGLKLKAKQHKKLKGQLSSARAEKVILQRTEDILKTRHGDQTKFLEDLEKRKGVQGAAELQEKLETVSEQTSNVNKAKEMTLEEITKVVSKINDTIKEKKAKLAPLIKELRQVRADFAQLESEYNEKKAAYENTKVGLDADRDKLTMEVTAYMEECRREESRYHYLNAMIHSTNVMLERAVKEAAGRNKIGEMGQSYEELYKSRIQAEENQSKILRERQKQVKDDHDSNVEQARMFKSLHKLLACKIRTLQQDVANEGETMLGV
;
A
#
# COMPACT_ATOMS: atom_id res chain seq x y z
N MET A 1 -29.30 14.48 45.00
CA MET A 1 -28.96 13.36 44.10
C MET A 1 -29.66 13.59 42.77
N SER A 2 -28.98 13.38 41.65
CA SER A 2 -29.50 13.67 40.31
C SER A 2 -30.35 12.51 39.79
N GLN A 3 -31.39 12.79 38.98
CA GLN A 3 -32.22 11.75 38.33
C GLN A 3 -31.40 10.78 37.47
N GLN A 4 -30.18 11.16 37.07
CA GLN A 4 -29.26 10.31 36.31
C GLN A 4 -28.65 9.20 37.18
N GLU A 5 -28.41 9.46 38.46
CA GLU A 5 -27.84 8.47 39.40
C GLU A 5 -28.85 7.38 39.73
N THR A 6 -30.13 7.74 39.91
CA THR A 6 -31.21 6.79 40.13
C THR A 6 -31.50 5.94 38.88
N HIS A 7 -31.40 6.54 37.68
CA HIS A 7 -31.52 5.80 36.42
C HIS A 7 -30.40 4.78 36.26
N LEU A 8 -29.15 5.18 36.56
CA LEU A 8 -28.01 4.29 36.52
C LEU A 8 -28.14 3.11 37.50
N ILE A 9 -28.62 3.36 38.73
CA ILE A 9 -28.83 2.29 39.72
C ILE A 9 -29.87 1.29 39.19
N VAL A 10 -31.03 1.75 38.71
CA VAL A 10 -32.11 0.87 38.24
C VAL A 10 -31.68 0.05 37.02
N ASP A 11 -30.99 0.67 36.05
CA ASP A 11 -30.50 -0.03 34.86
C ASP A 11 -29.50 -1.14 35.23
N ARG A 12 -28.55 -0.84 36.14
CA ARG A 12 -27.55 -1.80 36.57
C ARG A 12 -28.13 -2.91 37.44
N LEU A 13 -29.11 -2.62 38.29
CA LEU A 13 -29.82 -3.64 39.09
C LEU A 13 -30.58 -4.63 38.19
N ARG A 14 -31.16 -4.15 37.08
CA ARG A 14 -31.78 -5.00 36.05
C ARG A 14 -30.75 -5.82 35.28
N GLU A 15 -29.67 -5.19 34.83
CA GLU A 15 -28.59 -5.84 34.06
C GLU A 15 -27.96 -7.01 34.83
N TYR A 16 -27.70 -6.82 36.13
CA TYR A 16 -27.10 -7.85 36.99
C TYR A 16 -28.13 -8.79 37.63
N LYS A 17 -29.42 -8.66 37.31
CA LYS A 17 -30.52 -9.53 37.78
C LYS A 17 -30.70 -9.56 39.30
N PHE A 18 -30.44 -8.44 39.98
CA PHE A 18 -30.75 -8.32 41.40
C PHE A 18 -32.26 -8.17 41.64
N GLU A 19 -32.95 -7.39 40.78
CA GLU A 19 -34.42 -7.32 40.66
C GLU A 19 -34.79 -7.02 39.19
N GLU A 20 -35.35 -8.00 38.46
CA GLU A 20 -35.64 -7.87 37.01
C GLU A 20 -36.82 -6.92 36.70
N ASP A 21 -37.78 -6.75 37.64
CA ASP A 21 -39.02 -5.96 37.45
C ASP A 21 -38.96 -4.53 38.02
N LEU A 22 -37.80 -4.07 38.50
CA LEU A 22 -37.66 -2.80 39.20
C LEU A 22 -37.84 -1.61 38.23
N THR A 23 -38.89 -0.80 38.36
CA THR A 23 -39.05 0.50 37.66
C THR A 23 -38.52 1.68 38.48
N LEU A 24 -38.27 2.82 37.85
CA LEU A 24 -37.83 4.05 38.54
C LEU A 24 -38.77 4.44 39.68
N VAL A 25 -40.08 4.30 39.47
CA VAL A 25 -41.12 4.64 40.46
C VAL A 25 -41.09 3.64 41.61
N THR A 26 -41.09 2.34 41.31
CA THR A 26 -41.04 1.28 42.33
C THR A 26 -39.73 1.27 43.13
N PHE A 27 -38.64 1.83 42.59
CA PHE A 27 -37.37 1.98 43.31
C PHE A 27 -37.40 3.16 44.28
N ASP A 28 -37.97 4.30 43.87
CA ASP A 28 -38.07 5.50 44.72
C ASP A 28 -39.13 5.36 45.82
N ASP A 29 -40.13 4.51 45.61
CA ASP A 29 -41.16 4.15 46.59
C ASP A 29 -40.67 3.15 47.67
N LYS A 30 -39.47 2.58 47.55
CA LYS A 30 -38.96 1.62 48.54
C LYS A 30 -38.78 2.28 49.91
N THR A 31 -39.23 1.58 50.96
CA THR A 31 -39.02 1.99 52.35
C THR A 31 -37.53 1.88 52.72
N PRO A 32 -37.05 2.61 53.75
CA PRO A 32 -35.66 2.53 54.20
C PRO A 32 -35.19 1.09 54.53
N GLN A 33 -36.09 0.25 55.05
CA GLN A 33 -35.82 -1.16 55.33
C GLN A 33 -35.69 -1.99 54.05
N GLU A 34 -36.58 -1.80 53.07
CA GLU A 34 -36.49 -2.47 51.77
C GLU A 34 -35.25 -2.05 50.98
N LEU A 35 -34.84 -0.78 51.10
CA LEU A 35 -33.62 -0.27 50.49
C LEU A 35 -32.36 -0.90 51.12
N LEU A 36 -32.34 -1.08 52.44
CA LEU A 36 -31.26 -1.78 53.15
C LEU A 36 -31.19 -3.26 52.76
N ILE A 37 -32.34 -3.94 52.58
CA ILE A 37 -32.39 -5.33 52.11
C ILE A 37 -31.83 -5.43 50.68
N LEU A 38 -32.26 -4.55 49.79
CA LEU A 38 -31.74 -4.49 48.43
C LEU A 38 -30.22 -4.23 48.41
N PHE A 39 -29.76 -3.30 49.24
CA PHE A 39 -28.35 -3.01 49.37
C PHE A 39 -27.55 -4.22 49.91
N ASN A 40 -28.07 -4.92 50.93
CA ASN A 40 -27.45 -6.13 51.45
C ASN A 40 -27.44 -7.27 50.41
N ASN A 41 -28.46 -7.39 49.55
CA ASN A 41 -28.47 -8.35 48.45
C ASN A 41 -27.36 -8.07 47.42
N VAL A 42 -27.07 -6.80 47.16
CA VAL A 42 -25.93 -6.39 46.31
C VAL A 42 -24.60 -6.71 47.00
N LEU A 43 -24.49 -6.52 48.32
CA LEU A 43 -23.29 -6.87 49.09
C LEU A 43 -23.09 -8.39 49.23
N LYS A 44 -24.17 -9.17 49.30
CA LYS A 44 -24.16 -10.65 49.34
C LYS A 44 -23.49 -11.25 48.10
N ASP A 45 -23.66 -10.63 46.94
CA ASP A 45 -22.98 -11.04 45.70
C ASP A 45 -21.47 -10.72 45.73
N LEU A 46 -21.02 -9.82 46.61
CA LEU A 46 -19.61 -9.43 46.77
C LEU A 46 -18.88 -10.21 47.87
N SER A 47 -19.53 -10.51 49.00
CA SER A 47 -18.98 -11.36 50.05
C SER A 47 -20.04 -12.26 50.69
N ILE A 48 -19.64 -13.50 51.00
CA ILE A 48 -20.45 -14.49 51.73
C ILE A 48 -20.75 -14.01 53.16
N ASP A 49 -19.90 -13.16 53.74
CA ASP A 49 -20.11 -12.57 55.07
C ASP A 49 -21.34 -11.64 55.09
N HIS A 50 -21.87 -11.30 53.90
CA HIS A 50 -23.10 -10.54 53.73
C HIS A 50 -24.37 -11.39 53.56
N ASP A 51 -24.28 -12.72 53.61
CA ASP A 51 -25.42 -13.64 53.55
C ASP A 51 -26.14 -13.76 54.90
N VAL A 52 -26.69 -12.64 55.37
CA VAL A 52 -27.45 -12.51 56.62
C VAL A 52 -28.76 -11.79 56.31
N ASP A 53 -29.87 -12.26 56.86
CA ASP A 53 -31.15 -11.52 56.76
C ASP A 53 -31.10 -10.30 57.69
N VAL A 54 -31.17 -9.11 57.09
CA VAL A 54 -31.11 -7.81 57.78
C VAL A 54 -32.26 -7.65 58.78
N ARG A 55 -33.33 -8.45 58.67
CA ARG A 55 -34.47 -8.42 59.59
C ARG A 55 -34.20 -9.09 60.94
N ASP A 56 -33.22 -10.00 60.98
CA ASP A 56 -32.89 -10.81 62.15
C ASP A 56 -31.64 -10.30 62.91
N GLU A 57 -30.95 -9.30 62.38
CA GLU A 57 -29.72 -8.70 62.93
C GLU A 57 -30.02 -7.36 63.64
N ASP A 58 -29.27 -7.01 64.70
CA ASP A 58 -29.36 -5.68 65.30
C ASP A 58 -28.95 -4.63 64.24
N PRO A 59 -29.75 -3.56 64.02
CA PRO A 59 -29.38 -2.46 63.12
C PRO A 59 -27.96 -1.90 63.39
N GLN A 60 -27.49 -1.97 64.64
CA GLN A 60 -26.12 -1.56 64.99
C GLN A 60 -25.06 -2.51 64.44
N ASP A 61 -25.28 -3.83 64.54
CA ASP A 61 -24.35 -4.85 64.05
C ASP A 61 -24.31 -4.86 62.52
N THR A 62 -25.47 -4.67 61.88
CA THR A 62 -25.57 -4.50 60.42
C THR A 62 -24.74 -3.31 59.94
N ALA A 63 -24.86 -2.16 60.62
CA ALA A 63 -24.12 -0.95 60.27
C ALA A 63 -22.60 -1.12 60.43
N VAL A 64 -22.15 -1.80 61.50
CA VAL A 64 -20.72 -2.10 61.73
C VAL A 64 -20.18 -3.07 60.67
N ARG A 65 -20.94 -4.11 60.33
CA ARG A 65 -20.58 -5.10 59.30
C ARG A 65 -20.41 -4.45 57.93
N ILE A 66 -21.36 -3.61 57.52
CA ILE A 66 -21.29 -2.84 56.27
C ILE A 66 -20.11 -1.86 56.32
N MET A 67 -19.93 -1.13 57.44
CA MET A 67 -18.86 -0.16 57.61
C MET A 67 -17.46 -0.79 57.48
N ASN A 68 -17.24 -1.97 58.04
CA ASN A 68 -15.96 -2.68 57.93
C ASN A 68 -15.68 -3.20 56.52
N PHE A 69 -16.72 -3.42 55.71
CA PHE A 69 -16.58 -3.93 54.34
C PHE A 69 -16.37 -2.83 53.28
N LEU A 70 -16.88 -1.61 53.51
CA LEU A 70 -16.74 -0.50 52.56
C LEU A 70 -15.27 -0.09 52.25
N PRO A 71 -14.33 -0.08 53.21
CA PRO A 71 -12.91 0.12 52.93
C PRO A 71 -12.33 -0.95 51.99
N VAL A 72 -12.77 -2.21 52.12
CA VAL A 72 -12.36 -3.32 51.23
C VAL A 72 -12.82 -3.05 49.79
N LEU A 73 -13.97 -2.40 49.61
CA LEU A 73 -14.48 -1.95 48.31
C LEU A 73 -13.84 -0.64 47.82
N ASN A 74 -12.86 -0.09 48.55
CA ASN A 74 -12.22 1.19 48.29
C ASN A 74 -13.25 2.34 48.22
N TYR A 75 -14.22 2.32 49.13
CA TYR A 75 -15.18 3.38 49.33
C TYR A 75 -14.93 4.04 50.68
N ASN A 76 -14.52 5.31 50.67
CA ASN A 76 -14.35 6.12 51.87
C ASN A 76 -15.49 7.14 51.94
N PRO A 77 -16.40 7.04 52.92
CA PRO A 77 -17.44 8.04 53.10
C PRO A 77 -16.82 9.38 53.55
N ASN A 78 -17.24 10.49 52.93
CA ASN A 78 -16.82 11.86 53.31
C ASN A 78 -17.60 12.39 54.54
N VAL A 79 -17.95 11.51 55.48
CA VAL A 79 -18.89 11.76 56.58
C VAL A 79 -18.27 11.21 57.87
N ASP A 80 -18.50 11.87 59.01
CA ASP A 80 -17.96 11.45 60.30
C ASP A 80 -18.47 10.05 60.70
N PHE A 81 -17.66 9.28 61.43
CA PHE A 81 -17.96 7.89 61.79
C PHE A 81 -19.29 7.70 62.51
N GLU A 82 -19.68 8.64 63.39
CA GLU A 82 -20.94 8.57 64.14
C GLU A 82 -22.14 8.88 63.24
N THR A 83 -22.06 9.91 62.40
CA THR A 83 -23.15 10.31 61.50
C THR A 83 -23.37 9.30 60.36
N PHE A 84 -22.30 8.63 59.91
CA PHE A 84 -22.40 7.54 58.95
C PHE A 84 -23.05 6.27 59.54
N ARG A 85 -22.73 5.96 60.81
CA ARG A 85 -23.34 4.84 61.55
C ARG A 85 -24.84 5.08 61.77
N ASP A 86 -25.22 6.28 62.20
CA ASP A 86 -26.61 6.65 62.43
C ASP A 86 -27.43 6.67 61.13
N GLY A 87 -26.83 7.15 60.04
CA GLY A 87 -27.47 7.18 58.72
C GLY A 87 -27.64 5.79 58.08
N LEU A 88 -26.73 4.84 58.33
CA LEU A 88 -26.89 3.43 57.94
C LEU A 88 -27.98 2.73 58.75
N GLN A 89 -28.07 3.01 60.06
CA GLN A 89 -29.15 2.48 60.92
C GLN A 89 -30.54 2.99 60.51
N ALA A 90 -30.62 4.26 60.09
CA ALA A 90 -31.86 4.87 59.63
C ALA A 90 -32.24 4.48 58.18
N GLY A 91 -31.33 3.85 57.43
CA GLY A 91 -31.53 3.53 56.02
C GLY A 91 -31.63 4.76 55.12
N ASP A 92 -30.83 5.81 55.39
CA ASP A 92 -30.93 7.08 54.69
C ASP A 92 -30.56 6.94 53.20
N ARG A 93 -31.49 7.36 52.34
CA ARG A 93 -31.34 7.38 50.87
C ARG A 93 -30.15 8.23 50.43
N SER A 94 -29.83 9.27 51.20
CA SER A 94 -28.72 10.19 50.90
C SER A 94 -27.34 9.51 50.98
N LEU A 95 -27.20 8.45 51.78
CA LEU A 95 -25.97 7.68 51.96
C LEU A 95 -25.94 6.40 51.13
N ILE A 96 -27.05 5.67 51.03
CA ILE A 96 -27.09 4.39 50.32
C ILE A 96 -26.98 4.57 48.81
N TYR A 97 -27.59 5.60 48.22
CA TYR A 97 -27.58 5.78 46.77
C TYR A 97 -26.15 6.05 46.22
N PRO A 98 -25.33 6.93 46.80
CA PRO A 98 -23.92 7.08 46.39
C PRO A 98 -23.12 5.78 46.48
N ILE A 99 -23.37 4.96 47.50
CA ILE A 99 -22.70 3.66 47.66
C ILE A 99 -23.14 2.69 46.56
N LEU A 100 -24.46 2.60 46.29
CA LEU A 100 -25.00 1.80 45.20
C LEU A 100 -24.45 2.24 43.84
N VAL A 101 -24.32 3.55 43.58
CA VAL A 101 -23.70 4.05 42.35
C VAL A 101 -22.25 3.57 42.24
N HIS A 102 -21.46 3.69 43.29
CA HIS A 102 -20.06 3.25 43.30
C HIS A 102 -19.93 1.73 43.06
N VAL A 103 -20.76 0.95 43.76
CA VAL A 103 -20.76 -0.50 43.70
C VAL A 103 -21.23 -1.02 42.34
N LEU A 104 -22.35 -0.51 41.83
CA LEU A 104 -22.96 -0.97 40.58
C LEU A 104 -22.21 -0.48 39.33
N SER A 105 -21.57 0.70 39.39
CA SER A 105 -20.78 1.23 38.26
C SER A 105 -19.52 0.39 37.98
N SER A 106 -19.00 -0.30 38.99
CA SER A 106 -17.74 -1.04 38.90
C SER A 106 -17.83 -2.47 39.46
N LEU A 107 -19.02 -3.07 39.37
CA LEU A 107 -19.31 -4.36 39.99
C LEU A 107 -18.34 -5.50 39.61
N PRO A 108 -17.91 -5.68 38.34
CA PRO A 108 -16.94 -6.72 37.99
C PRO A 108 -15.55 -6.52 38.62
N SER A 109 -15.08 -5.27 38.72
CA SER A 109 -13.78 -4.97 39.35
C SER A 109 -13.87 -5.04 40.88
N LEU A 110 -15.02 -4.69 41.45
CA LEU A 110 -15.29 -4.81 42.88
C LEU A 110 -15.48 -6.27 43.32
N ARG A 111 -16.11 -7.14 42.52
CA ARG A 111 -16.12 -8.60 42.77
C ARG A 111 -14.71 -9.15 42.91
N LYS A 112 -13.82 -8.75 41.99
CA LYS A 112 -12.40 -9.13 42.03
C LYS A 112 -11.70 -8.54 43.26
N ARG A 113 -11.99 -7.29 43.63
CA ARG A 113 -11.42 -6.65 44.82
C ARG A 113 -11.90 -7.28 46.12
N ALA A 114 -13.19 -7.60 46.25
CA ALA A 114 -13.75 -8.28 47.41
C ALA A 114 -13.15 -9.69 47.57
N TYR A 115 -13.03 -10.44 46.47
CA TYR A 115 -12.35 -11.74 46.46
C TYR A 115 -10.90 -11.64 46.93
N ILE A 116 -10.13 -10.68 46.40
CA ILE A 116 -8.73 -10.46 46.79
C ILE A 116 -8.64 -9.95 48.24
N GLY A 117 -9.55 -9.07 48.65
CA GLY A 117 -9.60 -8.46 49.98
C GLY A 117 -9.69 -9.51 51.07
N ARG A 118 -10.52 -10.54 50.89
CA ARG A 118 -10.59 -11.67 51.84
C ARG A 118 -9.24 -12.33 52.15
N PHE A 119 -8.33 -12.40 51.18
CA PHE A 119 -7.03 -13.07 51.34
C PHE A 119 -5.87 -12.10 51.62
N LEU A 120 -6.04 -10.81 51.32
CA LEU A 120 -5.00 -9.79 51.48
C LEU A 120 -5.23 -8.82 52.64
N THR A 121 -6.36 -8.90 53.34
CA THR A 121 -6.57 -8.11 54.55
C THR A 121 -5.63 -8.64 55.63
N ASN A 122 -4.83 -7.75 56.22
CA ASN A 122 -3.88 -8.14 57.25
C ASN A 122 -4.62 -8.44 58.55
N VAL A 123 -4.21 -9.51 59.22
CA VAL A 123 -4.61 -9.76 60.60
C VAL A 123 -3.75 -8.86 61.47
N GLU A 124 -4.35 -7.83 62.09
CA GLU A 124 -3.63 -6.93 62.99
C GLU A 124 -3.24 -7.68 64.27
N LEU A 125 -1.98 -8.10 64.36
CA LEU A 125 -1.40 -8.67 65.57
C LEU A 125 -0.78 -7.54 66.41
N PRO A 126 -1.10 -7.44 67.71
CA PRO A 126 -0.46 -6.47 68.60
C PRO A 126 1.08 -6.63 68.63
N GLU A 127 1.80 -5.51 68.71
CA GLU A 127 3.28 -5.48 68.70
C GLU A 127 3.92 -6.35 69.81
N GLU A 128 3.21 -6.54 70.93
CA GLU A 128 3.63 -7.39 72.04
C GLU A 128 3.72 -8.88 71.67
N MET A 129 2.91 -9.36 70.72
CA MET A 129 2.91 -10.75 70.26
C MET A 129 4.09 -11.08 69.33
N PHE A 130 4.74 -10.06 68.77
CA PHE A 130 5.95 -10.22 67.96
C PHE A 130 7.23 -10.41 68.79
N ALA A 131 7.13 -10.35 70.12
CA ALA A 131 8.23 -10.70 71.01
C ALA A 131 8.54 -12.22 71.00
N ASP A 132 7.57 -13.06 70.61
CA ASP A 132 7.75 -14.49 70.44
C ASP A 132 8.36 -14.80 69.05
N PRO A 133 9.56 -15.43 68.98
CA PRO A 133 10.19 -15.79 67.71
C PRO A 133 9.35 -16.71 66.82
N GLU A 134 8.50 -17.57 67.39
CA GLU A 134 7.65 -18.47 66.61
C GLU A 134 6.52 -17.72 65.89
N ILE A 135 5.93 -16.73 66.55
CA ILE A 135 4.88 -15.87 65.98
C ILE A 135 5.45 -14.99 64.87
N GLN A 136 6.67 -14.46 65.07
CA GLN A 136 7.36 -13.68 64.05
C GLN A 136 7.68 -14.52 62.80
N ALA A 137 8.15 -15.76 62.97
CA ALA A 137 8.42 -16.67 61.86
C ALA A 137 7.13 -17.03 61.08
N LYS A 138 6.03 -17.28 61.80
CA LYS A 138 4.73 -17.57 61.17
C LYS A 138 4.11 -16.37 60.46
N HIS A 139 4.27 -15.18 61.00
CA HIS A 139 3.84 -13.95 60.32
C HIS A 139 4.67 -13.68 59.05
N ALA A 140 5.97 -13.99 59.05
CA ALA A 140 6.81 -13.91 57.86
C ALA A 140 6.38 -14.91 56.78
N GLU A 141 6.08 -16.16 57.17
CA GLU A 141 5.53 -17.20 56.27
C GLU A 141 4.17 -16.77 55.68
N TYR A 142 3.28 -16.22 56.51
CA TYR A 142 1.99 -15.65 56.09
C TYR A 142 2.17 -14.53 55.04
N THR A 143 3.07 -13.58 55.32
CA THR A 143 3.36 -12.46 54.40
C THR A 143 3.93 -12.97 53.07
N GLN A 144 4.80 -13.99 53.10
CA GLN A 144 5.36 -14.61 51.90
C GLN A 144 4.27 -15.31 51.06
N LEU A 145 3.36 -16.04 51.69
CA LEU A 145 2.23 -16.69 51.01
C LEU A 145 1.28 -15.67 50.39
N GLN A 146 1.00 -14.54 51.05
CA GLN A 146 0.22 -13.45 50.47
C GLN A 146 0.90 -12.87 49.22
N GLN A 147 2.23 -12.73 49.21
CA GLN A 147 2.97 -12.26 48.03
C GLN A 147 2.91 -13.26 46.88
N GLN A 148 3.10 -14.56 47.16
CA GLN A 148 2.93 -15.62 46.16
C GLN A 148 1.51 -15.65 45.58
N PHE A 149 0.49 -15.44 46.41
CA PHE A 149 -0.90 -15.33 45.96
C PHE A 149 -1.10 -14.13 45.02
N LYS A 150 -0.54 -12.95 45.34
CA LYS A 150 -0.60 -11.77 44.46
C LYS A 150 -0.02 -12.05 43.07
N GLU A 151 1.16 -12.68 43.02
CA GLU A 151 1.86 -12.98 41.77
C GLU A 151 1.11 -14.02 40.92
N THR A 152 0.70 -15.12 41.53
CA THR A 152 -0.04 -16.20 40.85
C THR A 152 -1.42 -15.74 40.37
N HIS A 153 -2.14 -14.95 41.17
CA HIS A 153 -3.42 -14.37 40.78
C HIS A 153 -3.25 -13.38 39.61
N LYS A 154 -2.23 -12.52 39.64
CA LYS A 154 -1.93 -11.59 38.53
C LYS A 154 -1.59 -12.32 37.24
N ALA A 155 -0.80 -13.38 37.31
CA ALA A 155 -0.48 -14.22 36.15
C ALA A 155 -1.73 -14.91 35.58
N THR A 156 -2.58 -15.46 36.45
CA THR A 156 -3.83 -16.14 36.04
C THR A 156 -4.82 -15.20 35.38
N ASP A 157 -4.96 -13.99 35.92
CA ASP A 157 -5.84 -12.96 35.38
C ASP A 157 -5.39 -12.46 34.00
N ALA A 158 -4.08 -12.26 33.80
CA ALA A 158 -3.52 -11.95 32.49
C ALA A 158 -3.80 -13.05 31.45
N MET A 159 -3.73 -14.32 31.86
CA MET A 159 -4.05 -15.47 31.02
C MET A 159 -5.56 -15.63 30.74
N ARG A 160 -6.44 -15.14 31.63
CA ARG A 160 -7.89 -15.11 31.39
C ARG A 160 -8.29 -14.00 30.42
N GLY A 161 -7.67 -12.82 30.51
CA GLY A 161 -7.94 -11.70 29.60
C GLY A 161 -7.49 -11.94 28.15
N THR A 162 -6.57 -12.88 27.91
CA THR A 162 -6.03 -13.20 26.57
C THR A 162 -6.77 -14.33 25.85
N LYS A 163 -7.64 -15.07 26.52
CA LYS A 163 -8.40 -16.16 25.88
C LYS A 163 -9.62 -15.58 25.17
N THR A 164 -9.57 -15.53 23.83
CA THR A 164 -10.76 -15.48 22.97
C THR A 164 -11.75 -16.55 23.42
N GLN A 165 -13.04 -16.20 23.48
CA GLN A 165 -14.07 -17.03 24.10
C GLN A 165 -14.14 -18.42 23.42
N PRO A 166 -13.67 -19.49 24.08
CA PRO A 166 -13.60 -20.82 23.45
C PRO A 166 -14.99 -21.41 23.19
N THR A 167 -16.03 -20.81 23.75
CA THR A 167 -17.44 -21.16 23.55
C THR A 167 -17.94 -20.76 22.18
N GLU A 168 -17.57 -19.57 21.69
CA GLU A 168 -17.98 -19.08 20.36
C GLU A 168 -17.34 -19.92 19.26
N LEU A 169 -16.03 -20.17 19.37
CA LEU A 169 -15.31 -21.05 18.44
C LEU A 169 -15.86 -22.48 18.44
N LYS A 170 -16.22 -23.03 19.62
CA LYS A 170 -16.86 -24.36 19.69
C LYS A 170 -18.21 -24.37 18.98
N ARG A 171 -18.99 -23.30 19.12
CA ARG A 171 -20.29 -23.18 18.44
C ARG A 171 -20.14 -23.07 16.93
N GLU A 172 -19.17 -22.28 16.46
CA GLU A 172 -18.86 -22.15 15.03
C GLU A 172 -18.38 -23.49 14.44
N VAL A 173 -17.48 -24.19 15.14
CA VAL A 173 -17.02 -25.53 14.73
C VAL A 173 -18.19 -26.50 14.67
N GLN A 174 -19.08 -26.50 15.67
CA GLN A 174 -20.26 -27.36 15.65
C GLN A 174 -21.18 -27.04 14.47
N GLN A 175 -21.41 -25.76 14.19
CA GLN A 175 -22.20 -25.33 13.03
C GLN A 175 -21.58 -25.81 11.71
N LEU A 176 -20.26 -25.63 11.52
CA LEU A 176 -19.55 -26.10 10.34
C LEU A 176 -19.57 -27.64 10.23
N GLU A 177 -19.53 -28.37 11.34
CA GLU A 177 -19.67 -29.82 11.37
C GLU A 177 -21.07 -30.28 10.94
N GLU A 178 -22.12 -29.60 11.41
CA GLU A 178 -23.51 -29.84 11.01
C GLU A 178 -23.71 -29.54 9.52
N GLU A 179 -23.23 -28.41 9.01
CA GLU A 179 -23.26 -28.05 7.59
C GLU A 179 -22.52 -29.08 6.72
N ARG A 180 -21.33 -29.52 7.17
CA ARG A 180 -20.58 -30.59 6.49
C ARG A 180 -21.37 -31.90 6.46
N GLN A 181 -22.05 -32.26 7.55
CA GLN A 181 -22.87 -33.47 7.60
C GLN A 181 -24.07 -33.36 6.66
N GLN A 182 -24.75 -32.21 6.62
CA GLN A 182 -25.86 -31.96 5.70
C GLN A 182 -25.39 -32.04 4.23
N LEU A 183 -24.24 -31.46 3.89
CA LEU A 183 -23.65 -31.54 2.55
C LEU A 183 -23.32 -33.00 2.18
N LYS A 184 -22.68 -33.76 3.08
CA LYS A 184 -22.42 -35.19 2.87
C LYS A 184 -23.68 -36.00 2.62
N GLN A 185 -24.75 -35.75 3.39
CA GLN A 185 -26.05 -36.39 3.20
C GLN A 185 -26.69 -36.01 1.85
N LYS A 186 -26.61 -34.74 1.43
CA LYS A 186 -27.07 -34.31 0.11
C LYS A 186 -26.27 -34.98 -1.00
N ILE A 187 -24.94 -35.03 -0.90
CA ILE A 187 -24.06 -35.68 -1.88
C ILE A 187 -24.39 -37.16 -1.98
N THR A 188 -24.45 -37.90 -0.87
CA THR A 188 -24.82 -39.33 -0.88
C THR A 188 -26.22 -39.58 -1.46
N LYS A 189 -27.21 -38.73 -1.15
CA LYS A 189 -28.54 -38.82 -1.78
C LYS A 189 -28.48 -38.57 -3.30
N MET A 190 -27.67 -37.61 -3.76
CA MET A 190 -27.50 -37.34 -5.19
C MET A 190 -26.73 -38.45 -5.90
N GLU A 191 -25.63 -38.93 -5.33
CA GLU A 191 -24.87 -40.08 -5.82
C GLU A 191 -25.75 -41.33 -5.93
N ALA A 192 -26.56 -41.62 -4.91
CA ALA A 192 -27.49 -42.75 -4.94
C ALA A 192 -28.57 -42.64 -6.03
N LYS A 193 -28.97 -41.41 -6.40
CA LYS A 193 -29.89 -41.17 -7.53
C LYS A 193 -29.17 -41.31 -8.88
N LEU A 194 -27.95 -40.80 -8.98
CA LEU A 194 -27.21 -40.71 -10.24
C LEU A 194 -26.48 -42.00 -10.61
N ARG A 195 -26.08 -42.83 -9.63
CA ARG A 195 -25.53 -44.19 -9.87
C ARG A 195 -26.53 -45.16 -10.53
N LYS A 196 -27.81 -44.77 -10.65
CA LYS A 196 -28.81 -45.51 -11.41
C LYS A 196 -28.68 -45.31 -12.93
N LEU A 197 -27.86 -44.37 -13.37
CA LEU A 197 -27.57 -44.11 -14.78
C LEU A 197 -26.38 -44.97 -15.24
N ASP A 198 -26.52 -45.60 -16.39
CA ASP A 198 -25.41 -46.30 -17.04
C ASP A 198 -24.31 -45.29 -17.43
N ASN A 199 -23.04 -45.67 -17.28
CA ASN A 199 -21.85 -44.81 -17.49
C ASN A 199 -21.72 -43.60 -16.55
N PHE A 200 -22.30 -43.65 -15.34
CA PHE A 200 -22.20 -42.56 -14.34
C PHE A 200 -20.76 -42.10 -14.09
N ASP A 201 -19.81 -43.01 -13.89
CA ASP A 201 -18.43 -42.64 -13.53
C ASP A 201 -17.73 -41.83 -14.63
N ALA A 202 -17.87 -42.26 -15.90
CA ALA A 202 -17.33 -41.54 -17.05
C ALA A 202 -18.03 -40.18 -17.25
N LEU A 203 -19.35 -40.12 -17.09
CA LEU A 203 -20.11 -38.88 -17.20
C LEU A 203 -19.78 -37.90 -16.06
N TYR A 204 -19.55 -38.42 -14.85
CA TYR A 204 -19.17 -37.64 -13.68
C TYR A 204 -17.79 -37.01 -13.85
N GLU A 205 -16.80 -37.76 -14.36
CA GLU A 205 -15.49 -37.20 -14.66
C GLU A 205 -15.56 -36.09 -15.71
N VAL A 206 -16.28 -36.32 -16.83
CA VAL A 206 -16.43 -35.32 -17.90
C VAL A 206 -17.21 -34.08 -17.44
N THR A 207 -18.26 -34.25 -16.64
CA THR A 207 -19.01 -33.11 -16.10
C THR A 207 -18.24 -32.37 -15.01
N SER A 208 -17.43 -33.06 -14.21
CA SER A 208 -16.54 -32.43 -13.23
C SER A 208 -15.43 -31.63 -13.90
N THR A 209 -14.83 -32.15 -14.99
CA THR A 209 -13.81 -31.42 -15.75
C THR A 209 -14.43 -30.22 -16.45
N LEU A 210 -15.59 -30.37 -17.10
CA LEU A 210 -16.32 -29.26 -17.70
C LEU A 210 -16.65 -28.17 -16.68
N ARG A 211 -17.15 -28.54 -15.49
CA ARG A 211 -17.43 -27.58 -14.42
C ARG A 211 -16.17 -26.82 -13.98
N LYS A 212 -15.04 -27.51 -13.82
CA LYS A 212 -13.76 -26.87 -13.46
C LYS A 212 -13.28 -25.91 -14.55
N GLU A 213 -13.43 -26.28 -15.82
CA GLU A 213 -13.08 -25.38 -16.92
C GLU A 213 -14.03 -24.17 -17.01
N GLN A 214 -15.34 -24.35 -16.76
CA GLN A 214 -16.31 -23.24 -16.68
C GLN A 214 -16.02 -22.29 -15.50
N GLU A 215 -15.67 -22.83 -14.33
CA GLU A 215 -15.25 -22.02 -13.17
C GLU A 215 -13.96 -21.23 -13.49
N ARG A 216 -12.99 -21.86 -14.16
CA ARG A 216 -11.78 -21.16 -14.65
C ARG A 216 -12.10 -20.10 -15.68
N GLU A 217 -12.98 -20.39 -16.64
CA GLU A 217 -13.42 -19.42 -17.65
C GLU A 217 -14.08 -18.21 -16.99
N ALA A 218 -14.95 -18.43 -15.99
CA ALA A 218 -15.60 -17.36 -15.24
C ALA A 218 -14.58 -16.48 -14.50
N VAL A 219 -13.61 -17.09 -13.80
CA VAL A 219 -12.53 -16.36 -13.12
C VAL A 219 -11.64 -15.59 -14.10
N LEU A 220 -11.32 -16.20 -15.25
CA LEU A 220 -10.54 -15.53 -16.29
C LEU A 220 -11.30 -14.35 -16.89
N ARG A 221 -12.60 -14.49 -17.09
CA ARG A 221 -13.47 -13.41 -17.59
C ARG A 221 -13.54 -12.25 -16.60
N GLU A 222 -13.78 -12.53 -15.32
CA GLU A 222 -13.76 -11.53 -14.25
C GLU A 222 -12.42 -10.79 -14.20
N ARG A 223 -11.31 -11.53 -14.25
CA ARG A 223 -9.96 -10.93 -14.30
C ARG A 223 -9.72 -10.09 -15.55
N MET A 224 -10.23 -10.49 -16.73
CA MET A 224 -10.12 -9.69 -17.93
C MET A 224 -10.92 -8.39 -17.80
N GLU A 225 -12.14 -8.45 -17.27
CA GLU A 225 -12.97 -7.26 -17.03
C GLU A 225 -12.30 -6.30 -16.02
N GLU A 226 -11.72 -6.84 -14.94
CA GLU A 226 -10.93 -6.08 -13.97
C GLU A 226 -9.71 -5.42 -14.63
N GLN A 227 -8.93 -6.17 -15.40
CA GLN A 227 -7.74 -5.67 -16.10
C GLN A 227 -8.11 -4.60 -17.14
N GLU A 228 -9.18 -4.78 -17.92
CA GLU A 228 -9.67 -3.78 -18.85
C GLU A 228 -10.11 -2.50 -18.13
N MET A 229 -10.79 -2.64 -16.98
CA MET A 229 -11.21 -1.50 -16.17
C MET A 229 -9.98 -0.76 -15.60
N MET A 230 -8.99 -1.48 -15.08
CA MET A 230 -7.73 -0.89 -14.61
C MET A 230 -6.98 -0.19 -15.74
N TYR A 231 -6.91 -0.81 -16.93
CA TYR A 231 -6.28 -0.21 -18.11
C TYR A 231 -6.98 1.11 -18.50
N LYS A 232 -8.31 1.10 -18.62
CA LYS A 232 -9.10 2.30 -18.95
C LYS A 232 -8.93 3.41 -17.91
N GLN A 233 -8.85 3.06 -16.63
CA GLN A 233 -8.55 4.02 -15.55
C GLN A 233 -7.15 4.61 -15.67
N ALA A 234 -6.14 3.78 -15.93
CA ALA A 234 -4.77 4.22 -16.12
C ALA A 234 -4.63 5.13 -17.35
N GLU A 235 -5.27 4.78 -18.47
CA GLU A 235 -5.31 5.59 -19.70
C GLU A 235 -5.98 6.94 -19.46
N THR A 236 -7.13 6.96 -18.76
CA THR A 236 -7.81 8.19 -18.37
C THR A 236 -6.93 9.06 -17.48
N ARG A 237 -6.23 8.48 -16.52
CA ARG A 237 -5.30 9.19 -15.64
C ARG A 237 -4.11 9.76 -16.41
N PHE A 238 -3.53 8.97 -17.32
CA PHE A 238 -2.44 9.44 -18.19
C PHE A 238 -2.88 10.63 -19.05
N TYR A 239 -4.07 10.55 -19.65
CA TYR A 239 -4.65 11.64 -20.42
C TYR A 239 -4.83 12.92 -19.58
N GLN A 240 -5.40 12.79 -18.38
CA GLN A 240 -5.59 13.92 -17.46
C GLN A 240 -4.26 14.56 -17.04
N VAL A 241 -3.24 13.76 -16.74
CA VAL A 241 -1.91 14.27 -16.38
C VAL A 241 -1.24 14.96 -17.56
N ARG A 242 -1.34 14.39 -18.76
CA ARG A 242 -0.80 14.98 -19.99
C ARG A 242 -1.50 16.29 -20.35
N LYS A 243 -2.82 16.38 -20.16
CA LYS A 243 -3.60 17.61 -20.35
C LYS A 243 -3.14 18.69 -19.38
N LYS A 244 -3.06 18.37 -18.07
CA LYS A 244 -2.54 19.29 -17.05
C LYS A 244 -1.12 19.77 -17.36
N LEU A 245 -0.25 18.87 -17.83
CA LEU A 245 1.10 19.24 -18.22
C LEU A 245 1.09 20.26 -19.38
N GLY A 246 0.29 20.00 -20.43
CA GLY A 246 0.16 20.93 -21.55
C GLY A 246 -0.43 22.29 -21.15
N GLU A 247 -1.40 22.29 -20.24
CA GLU A 247 -1.97 23.52 -19.67
C GLU A 247 -0.94 24.29 -18.84
N MET A 248 -0.15 23.60 -18.01
CA MET A 248 0.94 24.19 -17.22
C MET A 248 2.05 24.76 -18.11
N GLU A 249 2.45 24.04 -19.16
CA GLU A 249 3.43 24.51 -20.15
C GLU A 249 2.93 25.76 -20.88
N ALA A 250 1.67 25.80 -21.29
CA ALA A 250 1.07 26.97 -21.93
C ALA A 250 1.01 28.18 -20.98
N THR A 251 0.64 27.98 -19.71
CA THR A 251 0.66 29.06 -18.71
C THR A 251 2.06 29.52 -18.35
N ALA A 252 3.06 28.64 -18.40
CA ALA A 252 4.45 28.99 -18.12
C ALA A 252 5.07 29.84 -19.24
N GLN A 253 4.58 29.72 -20.47
CA GLN A 253 5.05 30.52 -21.62
C GLN A 253 4.39 31.91 -21.68
N ASP A 254 3.07 32.00 -21.42
CA ASP A 254 2.29 33.21 -21.71
C ASP A 254 1.53 33.83 -20.51
N GLY A 255 1.52 33.20 -19.33
CA GLY A 255 0.64 33.59 -18.21
C GLY A 255 1.29 34.50 -17.16
N THR A 256 0.48 35.39 -16.57
CA THR A 256 0.86 36.12 -15.35
C THR A 256 0.56 35.30 -14.09
N GLY A 257 1.18 35.65 -12.96
CA GLY A 257 0.92 34.97 -11.67
C GLY A 257 -0.55 35.05 -11.20
N GLU A 258 -1.28 36.08 -11.62
CA GLU A 258 -2.72 36.22 -11.35
C GLU A 258 -3.55 35.23 -12.17
N ASP A 259 -3.20 35.00 -13.45
CA ASP A 259 -3.86 34.00 -14.29
C ASP A 259 -3.70 32.58 -13.71
N PHE A 260 -2.53 32.30 -13.15
CA PHE A 260 -2.26 31.02 -12.49
C PHE A 260 -3.13 30.83 -11.25
N LEU A 261 -3.27 31.87 -10.42
CA LEU A 261 -4.13 31.82 -9.24
C LEU A 261 -5.61 31.70 -9.59
N GLN A 262 -6.08 32.40 -10.62
CA GLN A 262 -7.48 32.33 -11.05
C GLN A 262 -7.84 30.92 -11.55
N ARG A 263 -6.97 30.29 -12.35
CA ARG A 263 -7.17 28.91 -12.80
C ARG A 263 -7.14 27.91 -11.65
N LEU A 264 -6.20 28.06 -10.71
CA LEU A 264 -6.18 27.24 -9.49
C LEU A 264 -7.45 27.38 -8.68
N GLN A 265 -8.01 28.59 -8.57
CA GLN A 265 -9.29 28.81 -7.90
C GLN A 265 -10.45 28.13 -8.64
N GLU A 266 -10.49 28.17 -9.97
CA GLU A 266 -11.48 27.45 -10.78
C GLU A 266 -11.34 25.92 -10.63
N ASP A 267 -10.12 25.41 -10.63
CA ASP A 267 -9.78 23.99 -10.40
C ASP A 267 -10.24 23.52 -9.02
N VAL A 268 -9.96 24.33 -7.99
CA VAL A 268 -10.39 24.05 -6.61
C VAL A 268 -11.91 24.09 -6.51
N ARG A 269 -12.59 25.07 -7.14
CA ARG A 269 -14.05 25.15 -7.16
C ARG A 269 -14.66 23.93 -7.85
N SER A 270 -14.15 23.54 -9.02
CA SER A 270 -14.59 22.35 -9.76
C SER A 270 -14.40 21.07 -8.95
N LYS A 271 -13.21 20.85 -8.38
CA LYS A 271 -12.92 19.69 -7.53
C LYS A 271 -13.77 19.69 -6.26
N THR A 272 -14.04 20.85 -5.67
CA THR A 272 -14.90 20.96 -4.49
C THR A 272 -16.34 20.59 -4.85
N MET A 273 -16.85 21.05 -5.99
CA MET A 273 -18.18 20.65 -6.47
C MET A 273 -18.26 19.14 -6.74
N ILE A 274 -17.23 18.54 -7.33
CA ILE A 274 -17.18 17.08 -7.55
C ILE A 274 -17.15 16.34 -6.21
N CYS A 275 -16.28 16.73 -5.27
CA CYS A 275 -16.12 16.04 -4.00
C CYS A 275 -17.30 16.23 -3.03
N MET A 276 -17.95 17.41 -3.04
CA MET A 276 -19.03 17.73 -2.10
C MET A 276 -20.43 17.45 -2.64
N GLU A 277 -20.66 17.59 -3.96
CA GLU A 277 -21.98 17.36 -4.57
C GLU A 277 -22.00 16.04 -5.35
N LYS A 278 -21.24 15.93 -6.44
CA LYS A 278 -21.40 14.80 -7.39
C LYS A 278 -20.98 13.43 -6.83
N LEU A 279 -19.80 13.34 -6.21
CA LEU A 279 -19.26 12.05 -5.75
C LEU A 279 -20.10 11.44 -4.62
N PRO A 280 -20.53 12.21 -3.60
CA PRO A 280 -21.42 11.70 -2.56
C PRO A 280 -22.76 11.24 -3.12
N ASP A 281 -23.36 11.99 -4.06
CA ASP A 281 -24.63 11.63 -4.70
C ASP A 281 -24.50 10.33 -5.51
N ASP A 282 -23.42 10.19 -6.30
CA ASP A 282 -23.13 8.98 -7.07
C ASP A 282 -22.85 7.77 -6.16
N ILE A 283 -22.10 7.97 -5.07
CA ILE A 283 -21.82 6.91 -4.08
C ILE A 283 -23.11 6.46 -3.42
N ASN A 284 -23.95 7.40 -2.97
CA ASN A 284 -25.22 7.09 -2.32
C ASN A 284 -26.16 6.35 -3.29
N SER A 285 -26.28 6.81 -4.54
CA SER A 285 -27.05 6.13 -5.59
C SER A 285 -26.56 4.70 -5.84
N LYS A 286 -25.23 4.49 -5.94
CA LYS A 286 -24.64 3.15 -6.09
C LYS A 286 -24.83 2.28 -4.85
N GLN A 287 -24.73 2.84 -3.65
CA GLN A 287 -24.98 2.14 -2.39
C GLN A 287 -26.45 1.70 -2.29
N GLN A 288 -27.39 2.57 -2.62
CA GLN A 288 -28.83 2.24 -2.66
C GLN A 288 -29.11 1.14 -3.68
N ARG A 289 -28.49 1.19 -4.86
CA ARG A 289 -28.61 0.11 -5.86
C ARG A 289 -28.00 -1.20 -5.38
N LEU A 290 -26.88 -1.14 -4.67
CA LEU A 290 -26.24 -2.34 -4.11
C LEU A 290 -27.11 -2.94 -3.01
N GLU A 291 -27.68 -2.11 -2.14
CA GLU A 291 -28.62 -2.54 -1.11
C GLU A 291 -29.88 -3.16 -1.70
N SER A 292 -30.44 -2.59 -2.77
CA SER A 292 -31.60 -3.18 -3.46
C SER A 292 -31.27 -4.52 -4.11
N VAL A 293 -30.12 -4.64 -4.78
CA VAL A 293 -29.65 -5.91 -5.35
C VAL A 293 -29.38 -6.95 -4.26
N ARG A 294 -28.78 -6.56 -3.12
CA ARG A 294 -28.60 -7.46 -1.97
C ARG A 294 -29.94 -7.95 -1.43
N LYS A 295 -30.91 -7.05 -1.25
CA LYS A 295 -32.27 -7.43 -0.83
C LYS A 295 -32.91 -8.42 -1.81
N ILE A 296 -32.71 -8.25 -3.12
CA ILE A 296 -33.22 -9.18 -4.13
C ILE A 296 -32.52 -10.55 -4.05
N ILE A 297 -31.22 -10.60 -3.77
CA ILE A 297 -30.46 -11.85 -3.61
C ILE A 297 -30.82 -12.58 -2.31
N GLU A 298 -31.07 -11.83 -1.23
CA GLU A 298 -31.48 -12.36 0.07
C GLU A 298 -32.94 -12.83 0.09
N GLN A 299 -33.77 -12.29 -0.80
CA GLN A 299 -35.14 -12.75 -0.96
C GLN A 299 -35.16 -14.19 -1.49
N PRO A 300 -35.91 -15.10 -0.83
CA PRO A 300 -36.15 -16.43 -1.39
C PRO A 300 -36.83 -16.30 -2.76
N ALA A 301 -36.65 -17.29 -3.64
CA ALA A 301 -37.20 -17.28 -4.99
C ALA A 301 -38.70 -16.95 -4.97
N VAL A 302 -39.03 -15.72 -5.37
CA VAL A 302 -40.39 -15.17 -5.35
C VAL A 302 -41.23 -15.97 -6.33
N ASN A 303 -42.37 -16.46 -5.87
CA ASN A 303 -43.30 -17.21 -6.72
C ASN A 303 -44.03 -16.22 -7.67
N ASP A 304 -44.37 -16.60 -8.90
CA ASP A 304 -45.00 -15.68 -9.89
C ASP A 304 -46.27 -14.99 -9.35
N TYR A 305 -46.97 -15.64 -8.42
CA TYR A 305 -48.12 -15.09 -7.70
C TYR A 305 -47.77 -13.94 -6.75
N GLU A 306 -46.65 -14.04 -6.03
CA GLU A 306 -46.17 -12.99 -5.12
C GLU A 306 -45.67 -11.77 -5.89
N LEU A 307 -45.03 -11.99 -7.05
CA LEU A 307 -44.62 -10.92 -7.96
C LEU A 307 -45.83 -10.15 -8.51
N HIS A 308 -46.91 -10.87 -8.83
CA HIS A 308 -48.16 -10.25 -9.29
C HIS A 308 -48.82 -9.41 -8.20
N ASN A 309 -48.86 -9.90 -6.95
CA ASN A 309 -49.37 -9.13 -5.81
C ASN A 309 -48.52 -7.88 -5.55
N MET A 310 -47.18 -7.98 -5.58
CA MET A 310 -46.30 -6.82 -5.44
C MET A 310 -46.49 -5.80 -6.57
N GLN A 311 -46.72 -6.25 -7.80
CA GLN A 311 -47.05 -5.35 -8.92
C GLN A 311 -48.39 -4.64 -8.72
N GLN A 312 -49.39 -5.35 -8.20
CA GLN A 312 -50.69 -4.76 -7.89
C GLN A 312 -50.59 -3.75 -6.75
N ASP A 313 -49.82 -4.04 -5.70
CA ASP A 313 -49.55 -3.12 -4.59
C ASP A 313 -48.77 -1.88 -5.08
N MET A 314 -47.79 -2.07 -5.97
CA MET A 314 -47.08 -0.96 -6.61
C MET A 314 -48.02 -0.08 -7.45
N GLN A 315 -48.96 -0.68 -8.18
CA GLN A 315 -49.96 0.07 -8.94
C GLN A 315 -50.87 0.87 -8.01
N GLN A 316 -51.40 0.25 -6.95
CA GLN A 316 -52.24 0.92 -5.95
C GLN A 316 -51.49 2.06 -5.25
N LEU A 317 -50.26 1.82 -4.79
CA LEU A 317 -49.43 2.86 -4.19
C LEU A 317 -49.09 3.98 -5.20
N SER A 318 -48.88 3.66 -6.47
CA SER A 318 -48.64 4.68 -7.49
C SER A 318 -49.89 5.55 -7.75
N GLU A 319 -51.08 4.95 -7.72
CA GLU A 319 -52.36 5.66 -7.82
C GLU A 319 -52.60 6.51 -6.57
N GLU A 320 -52.29 6.01 -5.38
CA GLU A 320 -52.35 6.77 -4.12
C GLU A 320 -51.36 7.94 -4.13
N ILE A 321 -50.12 7.73 -4.57
CA ILE A 321 -49.12 8.80 -4.70
C ILE A 321 -49.60 9.84 -5.72
N SER A 322 -50.14 9.42 -6.87
CA SER A 322 -50.70 10.33 -7.87
C SER A 322 -51.87 11.14 -7.30
N ASN A 323 -52.77 10.50 -6.56
CA ASN A 323 -53.90 11.14 -5.91
C ASN A 323 -53.44 12.13 -4.83
N LEU A 324 -52.44 11.77 -4.03
CA LEU A 324 -51.86 12.65 -3.01
C LEU A 324 -51.11 13.81 -3.64
N GLN A 325 -50.37 13.61 -4.73
CA GLN A 325 -49.72 14.68 -5.49
C GLN A 325 -50.74 15.62 -6.13
N GLU A 326 -51.85 15.10 -6.64
CA GLU A 326 -52.93 15.91 -7.20
C GLU A 326 -53.66 16.71 -6.09
N GLN A 327 -53.88 16.09 -4.92
CA GLN A 327 -54.37 16.79 -3.73
C GLN A 327 -53.40 17.86 -3.23
N GLU A 328 -52.10 17.59 -3.21
CA GLU A 328 -51.06 18.54 -2.84
C GLU A 328 -51.00 19.71 -3.84
N GLN A 329 -51.09 19.45 -5.14
CA GLN A 329 -51.18 20.51 -6.17
C GLN A 329 -52.46 21.35 -6.04
N ARG A 330 -53.61 20.71 -5.76
CA ARG A 330 -54.87 21.41 -5.50
C ARG A 330 -54.81 22.27 -4.24
N ALA A 331 -54.12 21.81 -3.19
CA ALA A 331 -53.89 22.56 -1.96
C ALA A 331 -52.87 23.71 -2.15
N GLN A 332 -51.81 23.49 -2.95
CA GLN A 332 -50.82 24.51 -3.31
C GLN A 332 -51.45 25.65 -4.13
N ASN A 333 -52.40 25.34 -5.02
CA ASN A 333 -53.11 26.34 -5.83
C ASN A 333 -54.14 27.18 -5.02
N GLN A 334 -54.52 26.75 -3.81
CA GLN A 334 -55.45 27.46 -2.93
C GLN A 334 -54.79 28.55 -2.06
N GLY A 335 -53.53 28.92 -2.33
CA GLY A 335 -52.99 30.22 -1.94
C GLY A 335 -52.51 30.38 -0.49
N GLY A 336 -52.19 29.29 0.21
CA GLY A 336 -51.81 29.35 1.63
C GLY A 336 -50.31 29.51 1.93
N ASP A 337 -49.40 29.13 1.03
CA ASP A 337 -47.98 28.99 1.40
C ASP A 337 -47.04 29.84 0.54
N LYS A 338 -46.51 30.93 1.12
CA LYS A 338 -45.45 31.75 0.49
C LYS A 338 -44.22 30.92 0.16
N LEU A 339 -43.97 29.81 0.87
CA LEU A 339 -42.90 28.87 0.51
C LEU A 339 -43.16 28.13 -0.81
N SER A 340 -44.40 28.01 -1.29
CA SER A 340 -44.69 27.38 -2.59
C SER A 340 -43.99 28.12 -3.74
N MET A 341 -44.02 29.46 -3.73
CA MET A 341 -43.30 30.29 -4.71
C MET A 341 -41.79 30.12 -4.60
N PHE A 342 -41.25 30.00 -3.38
CA PHE A 342 -39.81 29.76 -3.17
C PHE A 342 -39.39 28.34 -3.58
N ARG A 343 -40.24 27.32 -3.35
CA ARG A 343 -40.01 25.95 -3.81
C ARG A 343 -40.06 25.87 -5.34
N GLN A 344 -41.03 26.54 -5.97
CA GLN A 344 -41.11 26.62 -7.43
C GLN A 344 -39.91 27.39 -8.01
N GLN A 345 -39.50 28.49 -7.38
CA GLN A 345 -38.30 29.23 -7.77
C GLN A 345 -37.03 28.40 -7.59
N ALA A 346 -36.89 27.65 -6.49
CA ALA A 346 -35.78 26.74 -6.25
C ALA A 346 -35.75 25.59 -7.27
N LEU A 347 -36.91 25.03 -7.65
CA LEU A 347 -37.03 24.04 -8.72
C LEU A 347 -36.63 24.61 -10.08
N ILE A 348 -37.05 25.84 -10.40
CA ILE A 348 -36.66 26.51 -11.65
C ILE A 348 -35.15 26.77 -11.66
N VAL A 349 -34.57 27.21 -10.54
CA VAL A 349 -33.13 27.45 -10.41
C VAL A 349 -32.35 26.13 -10.48
N SER A 350 -32.84 25.07 -9.83
CA SER A 350 -32.26 23.73 -9.90
C SER A 350 -32.29 23.18 -11.33
N ARG A 351 -33.43 23.28 -12.03
CA ARG A 351 -33.53 22.90 -13.45
C ARG A 351 -32.60 23.72 -14.32
N LYS A 352 -32.52 25.04 -14.14
CA LYS A 352 -31.56 25.87 -14.88
C LYS A 352 -30.10 25.50 -14.57
N LYS A 353 -29.77 25.18 -13.31
CA LYS A 353 -28.43 24.68 -12.92
C LYS A 353 -28.16 23.35 -13.64
N GLN A 354 -29.14 22.46 -13.69
CA GLN A 354 -29.05 21.18 -14.37
C GLN A 354 -28.87 21.32 -15.88
N ASP A 355 -29.71 22.13 -16.56
CA ASP A 355 -29.59 22.40 -17.99
C ASP A 355 -28.21 22.99 -18.35
N GLN A 356 -27.66 23.87 -17.51
CA GLN A 356 -26.32 24.44 -17.71
C GLN A 356 -25.22 23.42 -17.44
N LEU A 357 -25.38 22.54 -16.45
CA LEU A 357 -24.45 21.44 -16.19
C LEU A 357 -24.45 20.43 -17.34
N GLU A 358 -25.61 20.10 -17.91
CA GLU A 358 -25.71 19.23 -19.08
C GLU A 358 -25.06 19.87 -20.31
N ARG A 359 -25.27 21.18 -20.54
CA ARG A 359 -24.57 21.90 -21.61
C ARG A 359 -23.06 21.94 -21.41
N LEU A 360 -22.59 22.12 -20.17
CA LEU A 360 -21.17 22.06 -19.84
C LEU A 360 -20.61 20.67 -20.14
N GLN A 361 -21.31 19.61 -19.74
CA GLN A 361 -20.92 18.23 -20.02
C GLN A 361 -20.86 17.95 -21.53
N MET A 362 -21.86 18.36 -22.31
CA MET A 362 -21.83 18.23 -23.77
C MET A 362 -20.62 18.96 -24.37
N LYS A 363 -20.29 20.15 -23.87
CA LYS A 363 -19.11 20.90 -24.35
C LYS A 363 -17.79 20.28 -23.92
N GLU A 364 -17.73 19.69 -22.73
CA GLU A 364 -16.58 18.91 -22.26
C GLU A 364 -16.38 17.63 -23.08
N GLU A 365 -17.47 16.97 -23.48
CA GLU A 365 -17.46 15.80 -24.36
C GLU A 365 -17.01 16.18 -25.77
N GLU A 366 -17.58 17.21 -26.39
CA GLU A 366 -17.14 17.75 -27.68
C GLU A 366 -15.65 18.12 -27.66
N LEU A 367 -15.17 18.74 -26.57
CA LEU A 367 -13.77 19.10 -26.41
C LEU A 367 -12.88 17.85 -26.29
N ARG A 368 -13.34 16.81 -25.59
CA ARG A 368 -12.64 15.52 -25.47
C ARG A 368 -12.57 14.80 -26.82
N GLU A 369 -13.66 14.79 -27.59
CA GLU A 369 -13.69 14.23 -28.96
C GLU A 369 -12.72 14.97 -29.89
N LEU A 370 -12.74 16.31 -29.88
CA LEU A 370 -11.81 17.14 -30.65
C LEU A 370 -10.35 16.93 -30.24
N GLU A 371 -10.08 16.80 -28.94
CA GLU A 371 -8.73 16.51 -28.43
C GLU A 371 -8.28 15.09 -28.82
N GLN A 372 -9.17 14.09 -28.81
CA GLN A 372 -8.91 12.75 -29.32
C GLN A 372 -8.62 12.78 -30.82
N GLU A 373 -9.45 13.45 -31.63
CA GLU A 373 -9.19 13.64 -33.05
C GLU A 373 -7.85 14.33 -33.32
N LEU A 374 -7.49 15.33 -32.50
CA LEU A 374 -6.23 16.05 -32.63
C LEU A 374 -5.05 15.16 -32.24
N ASN A 375 -5.19 14.33 -31.21
CA ASN A 375 -4.18 13.33 -30.85
C ASN A 375 -4.06 12.24 -31.92
N GLU A 376 -5.16 11.72 -32.45
CA GLU A 376 -5.14 10.80 -33.58
C GLU A 376 -4.48 11.42 -34.80
N LYS A 377 -4.81 12.67 -35.14
CA LYS A 377 -4.18 13.40 -36.24
C LYS A 377 -2.70 13.62 -35.96
N ARG A 378 -2.30 13.89 -34.71
CA ARG A 378 -0.89 13.99 -34.28
C ARG A 378 -0.16 12.65 -34.35
N GLU A 379 -0.78 11.55 -33.99
CA GLU A 379 -0.20 10.20 -34.07
C GLU A 379 -0.11 9.69 -35.51
N LYS A 380 -1.16 9.94 -36.32
CA LYS A 380 -1.16 9.75 -37.78
C LYS A 380 -0.11 10.63 -38.46
N SER A 381 0.13 11.84 -37.95
CA SER A 381 1.25 12.71 -38.40
C SER A 381 2.60 12.28 -37.82
N GLY A 382 2.59 11.50 -36.73
CA GLY A 382 3.76 11.15 -35.92
C GLY A 382 4.40 9.82 -36.27
N HIS A 383 3.82 9.01 -37.16
CA HIS A 383 4.39 7.71 -37.53
C HIS A 383 5.09 7.69 -38.91
N LYS A 384 6.43 7.73 -38.81
CA LYS A 384 7.42 6.90 -39.54
C LYS A 384 7.32 6.85 -41.07
N GLY A 385 8.18 7.63 -41.75
CA GLY A 385 8.59 7.29 -43.12
C GLY A 385 9.44 8.33 -43.85
N VAL A 386 9.08 9.61 -43.80
CA VAL A 386 9.85 10.65 -44.51
C VAL A 386 9.84 11.91 -43.67
N LYS A 387 11.03 12.36 -43.26
CA LYS A 387 11.23 13.68 -42.67
C LYS A 387 10.83 14.71 -43.72
N ILE A 388 9.59 15.22 -43.68
CA ILE A 388 9.13 16.26 -44.61
C ILE A 388 9.87 17.55 -44.21
N LEU A 389 11.01 17.79 -44.85
CA LEU A 389 11.78 19.03 -44.74
C LEU A 389 10.87 20.17 -45.21
N LYS A 390 10.52 21.11 -44.33
CA LYS A 390 9.74 22.31 -44.66
C LYS A 390 10.59 23.57 -44.49
N GLY A 391 10.36 24.56 -45.36
CA GLY A 391 11.00 25.88 -45.30
C GLY A 391 12.51 25.86 -45.58
N ALA A 392 13.29 26.46 -44.69
CA ALA A 392 14.73 26.69 -44.87
C ALA A 392 15.55 25.40 -45.02
N GLU A 393 15.12 24.29 -44.41
CA GLU A 393 15.81 23.00 -44.54
C GLU A 393 15.57 22.36 -45.92
N PHE A 394 14.39 22.57 -46.51
CA PHE A 394 14.09 22.12 -47.88
C PHE A 394 14.89 22.92 -48.90
N GLU A 395 15.03 24.23 -48.73
CA GLU A 395 15.87 25.06 -49.61
C GLU A 395 17.34 24.65 -49.57
N LYS A 396 17.88 24.38 -48.37
CA LYS A 396 19.24 23.85 -48.21
C LYS A 396 19.40 22.49 -48.89
N TYR A 397 18.43 21.59 -48.73
CA TYR A 397 18.44 20.29 -49.37
C TYR A 397 18.34 20.39 -50.91
N ALA A 398 17.43 21.22 -51.43
CA ALA A 398 17.25 21.46 -52.85
C ALA A 398 18.49 22.09 -53.50
N ASN A 399 19.13 23.04 -52.82
CA ASN A 399 20.40 23.63 -53.27
C ASN A 399 21.54 22.61 -53.23
N GLY A 400 21.61 21.77 -52.19
CA GLY A 400 22.53 20.64 -52.12
C GLY A 400 22.33 19.64 -53.26
N LEU A 401 21.08 19.35 -53.62
CA LEU A 401 20.74 18.46 -54.72
C LEU A 401 21.17 19.06 -56.08
N LYS A 402 20.95 20.37 -56.29
CA LYS A 402 21.41 21.08 -57.49
C LYS A 402 22.93 21.06 -57.62
N LEU A 403 23.66 21.25 -56.51
CA LEU A 403 25.12 21.15 -56.49
C LEU A 403 25.60 19.73 -56.82
N LYS A 404 24.99 18.71 -56.22
CA LYS A 404 25.29 17.30 -56.51
C LYS A 404 24.96 16.93 -57.97
N ALA A 405 23.86 17.42 -58.51
CA ALA A 405 23.49 17.21 -59.92
C ALA A 405 24.50 17.88 -60.88
N LYS A 406 24.96 19.09 -60.55
CA LYS A 406 26.04 19.77 -61.29
C LYS A 406 27.35 18.97 -61.23
N GLN A 407 27.74 18.47 -60.05
CA GLN A 407 28.92 17.60 -59.90
C GLN A 407 28.78 16.31 -60.70
N HIS A 408 27.63 15.63 -60.64
CA HIS A 408 27.39 14.42 -61.42
C HIS A 408 27.47 14.69 -62.93
N LYS A 409 26.92 15.81 -63.41
CA LYS A 409 27.03 16.20 -64.83
C LYS A 409 28.48 16.48 -65.24
N LYS A 410 29.28 17.12 -64.36
CA LYS A 410 30.72 17.35 -64.58
C LYS A 410 31.50 16.04 -64.64
N LEU A 411 31.30 15.15 -63.66
CA LEU A 411 31.97 13.85 -63.60
C LEU A 411 31.57 12.96 -64.79
N LYS A 412 30.30 12.96 -65.19
CA LYS A 412 29.83 12.26 -66.39
C LYS A 412 30.47 12.82 -67.66
N GLY A 413 30.67 14.14 -67.76
CA GLY A 413 31.41 14.77 -68.85
C GLY A 413 32.87 14.35 -68.90
N GLN A 414 33.57 14.36 -67.74
CA GLN A 414 34.95 13.89 -67.63
C GLN A 414 35.07 12.40 -68.01
N LEU A 415 34.14 11.57 -67.58
CA LEU A 415 34.11 10.15 -67.90
C LEU A 415 33.84 9.92 -69.40
N SER A 416 32.99 10.74 -70.02
CA SER A 416 32.80 10.74 -71.47
C SER A 416 34.06 11.15 -72.22
N SER A 417 34.79 12.17 -71.73
CA SER A 417 36.07 12.60 -72.31
C SER A 417 37.12 11.50 -72.21
N ALA A 418 37.26 10.86 -71.04
CA ALA A 418 38.18 9.75 -70.84
C ALA A 418 37.83 8.53 -71.71
N ARG A 419 36.53 8.27 -71.94
CA ARG A 419 36.09 7.24 -72.90
C ARG A 419 36.44 7.61 -74.34
N ALA A 420 36.27 8.88 -74.73
CA ALA A 420 36.64 9.35 -76.05
C ALA A 420 38.17 9.25 -76.25
N GLU A 421 38.97 9.66 -75.26
CA GLU A 421 40.42 9.46 -75.25
C GLU A 421 40.80 7.99 -75.33
N LYS A 422 40.11 7.09 -74.61
CA LYS A 422 40.33 5.65 -74.73
C LYS A 422 40.08 5.16 -76.16
N VAL A 423 39.02 5.63 -76.83
CA VAL A 423 38.74 5.25 -78.23
C VAL A 423 39.80 5.80 -79.17
N ILE A 424 40.26 7.04 -78.96
CA ILE A 424 41.37 7.62 -79.71
C ILE A 424 42.65 6.81 -79.48
N LEU A 425 42.92 6.42 -78.23
CA LEU A 425 44.06 5.59 -77.85
C LEU A 425 44.00 4.19 -78.45
N GLN A 426 42.82 3.56 -78.47
CA GLN A 426 42.60 2.29 -79.17
C GLN A 426 42.82 2.45 -80.67
N ARG A 427 42.35 3.55 -81.26
CA ARG A 427 42.59 3.83 -82.67
C ARG A 427 44.05 4.12 -82.97
N THR A 428 44.78 4.83 -82.09
CA THR A 428 46.22 5.00 -82.24
C THR A 428 46.97 3.70 -81.99
N GLU A 429 46.52 2.84 -81.07
CA GLU A 429 47.02 1.48 -80.87
C GLU A 429 46.83 0.64 -82.13
N ASP A 430 45.65 0.70 -82.76
CA ASP A 430 45.36 0.00 -84.01
C ASP A 430 46.17 0.56 -85.18
N ILE A 431 46.32 1.90 -85.27
CA ILE A 431 47.19 2.53 -86.27
C ILE A 431 48.65 2.16 -86.03
N LEU A 432 49.10 2.05 -84.77
CA LEU A 432 50.44 1.58 -84.42
C LEU A 432 50.63 0.11 -84.79
N LYS A 433 49.66 -0.77 -84.49
CA LYS A 433 49.64 -2.16 -84.95
C LYS A 433 49.66 -2.26 -86.48
N THR A 434 48.98 -1.35 -87.18
CA THR A 434 48.93 -1.30 -88.65
C THR A 434 50.21 -0.73 -89.26
N ARG A 435 50.82 0.30 -88.66
CA ARG A 435 52.06 0.94 -89.14
C ARG A 435 53.33 0.19 -88.76
N HIS A 436 53.36 -0.47 -87.61
CA HIS A 436 54.49 -1.27 -87.17
C HIS A 436 54.39 -2.76 -87.54
N GLY A 437 53.23 -3.19 -88.06
CA GLY A 437 52.99 -4.62 -88.29
C GLY A 437 53.12 -5.44 -87.01
N ASP A 438 52.94 -6.74 -87.16
CA ASP A 438 53.20 -7.78 -86.18
C ASP A 438 54.45 -7.47 -85.33
N GLN A 439 54.27 -7.04 -84.07
CA GLN A 439 55.35 -7.04 -83.08
C GLN A 439 55.95 -8.44 -82.94
N THR A 440 55.23 -9.49 -83.31
CA THR A 440 55.70 -10.85 -83.50
C THR A 440 56.80 -10.98 -84.56
N LYS A 441 56.77 -10.22 -85.67
CA LYS A 441 57.86 -10.20 -86.67
C LYS A 441 59.08 -9.40 -86.19
N PHE A 442 58.84 -8.30 -85.46
CA PHE A 442 59.94 -7.55 -84.81
C PHE A 442 60.56 -8.33 -83.65
N LEU A 443 59.77 -9.10 -82.90
CA LEU A 443 60.21 -10.03 -81.87
C LEU A 443 60.95 -11.22 -82.48
N GLU A 444 60.48 -11.79 -83.59
CA GLU A 444 61.22 -12.81 -84.37
C GLU A 444 62.57 -12.28 -84.87
N ASP A 445 62.64 -11.03 -85.33
CA ASP A 445 63.90 -10.40 -85.76
C ASP A 445 64.80 -10.01 -84.57
N LEU A 446 64.23 -9.70 -83.40
CA LEU A 446 64.96 -9.49 -82.13
C LEU A 446 65.48 -10.81 -81.55
N GLU A 447 64.71 -11.89 -81.64
CA GLU A 447 65.05 -13.26 -81.26
C GLU A 447 66.15 -13.82 -82.18
N LYS A 448 66.09 -13.53 -83.48
CA LYS A 448 67.18 -13.77 -84.45
C LYS A 448 68.44 -12.95 -84.14
N ARG A 449 68.31 -11.69 -83.69
CA ARG A 449 69.45 -10.83 -83.31
C ARG A 449 70.05 -11.16 -81.94
N LYS A 450 69.28 -11.80 -81.04
CA LYS A 450 69.73 -12.17 -79.69
C LYS A 450 69.96 -13.67 -79.48
N GLY A 451 69.83 -14.49 -80.52
CA GLY A 451 70.30 -15.88 -80.52
C GLY A 451 69.49 -16.85 -79.67
N VAL A 452 68.18 -16.63 -79.53
CA VAL A 452 67.29 -17.58 -78.84
C VAL A 452 66.00 -17.72 -79.67
N GLN A 453 65.87 -18.82 -80.42
CA GLN A 453 64.64 -19.22 -81.13
C GLN A 453 64.08 -20.50 -80.50
N GLY A 454 62.76 -20.57 -80.25
CA GLY A 454 62.14 -21.83 -79.79
C GLY A 454 60.80 -21.77 -79.04
N ALA A 455 60.05 -20.65 -79.02
CA ALA A 455 58.74 -20.60 -78.34
C ALA A 455 57.53 -20.62 -79.27
N ALA A 456 57.65 -20.19 -80.53
CA ALA A 456 56.53 -20.14 -81.49
C ALA A 456 56.33 -21.45 -82.29
N GLU A 457 57.39 -22.21 -82.57
CA GLU A 457 57.32 -23.49 -83.31
C GLU A 457 56.71 -24.66 -82.52
N LEU A 458 56.53 -24.53 -81.20
CA LEU A 458 55.94 -25.56 -80.36
C LEU A 458 54.41 -25.60 -80.45
N GLN A 459 53.78 -24.51 -80.91
CA GLN A 459 52.32 -24.39 -80.94
C GLN A 459 51.71 -24.93 -82.25
N GLU A 460 52.45 -24.88 -83.36
CA GLU A 460 52.01 -25.35 -84.68
C GLU A 460 52.21 -26.87 -84.88
N LYS A 461 53.14 -27.49 -84.13
CA LYS A 461 53.38 -28.94 -84.14
C LYS A 461 52.32 -29.76 -83.37
N LEU A 462 51.43 -29.10 -82.62
CA LEU A 462 50.38 -29.76 -81.83
C LEU A 462 49.06 -29.95 -82.63
N GLU A 463 48.86 -29.19 -83.71
CA GLU A 463 47.65 -29.24 -84.53
C GLU A 463 47.72 -30.32 -85.64
N THR A 464 48.94 -30.65 -86.10
CA THR A 464 49.17 -31.62 -87.19
C THR A 464 49.23 -33.09 -86.74
N VAL A 465 49.33 -33.35 -85.43
CA VAL A 465 49.28 -34.71 -84.85
C VAL A 465 47.85 -35.27 -84.82
N SER A 466 46.83 -34.42 -85.01
CA SER A 466 45.42 -34.81 -85.06
C SER A 466 45.05 -35.60 -86.32
N GLU A 467 45.62 -35.27 -87.49
CA GLU A 467 45.27 -35.94 -88.76
C GLU A 467 45.96 -37.30 -88.96
N GLN A 468 47.12 -37.53 -88.34
CA GLN A 468 47.86 -38.79 -88.49
C GLN A 468 47.29 -39.95 -87.65
N THR A 469 46.34 -39.69 -86.75
CA THR A 469 45.63 -40.73 -85.99
C THR A 469 44.52 -41.44 -86.79
N SER A 470 44.09 -40.88 -87.93
CA SER A 470 43.05 -41.48 -88.78
C SER A 470 43.51 -42.77 -89.48
N ASN A 471 44.79 -42.86 -89.85
CA ASN A 471 45.34 -43.99 -90.62
C ASN A 471 45.75 -45.19 -89.76
N VAL A 472 45.87 -45.03 -88.44
CA VAL A 472 46.17 -46.13 -87.49
C VAL A 472 44.91 -46.94 -87.13
N ASN A 473 43.70 -46.45 -87.49
CA ASN A 473 42.44 -47.12 -87.18
C ASN A 473 42.15 -48.38 -88.04
N LYS A 474 42.71 -48.50 -89.24
CA LYS A 474 42.48 -49.68 -90.10
C LYS A 474 43.22 -50.95 -89.65
N ALA A 475 44.34 -50.80 -88.93
CA ALA A 475 45.08 -51.96 -88.39
C ALA A 475 44.51 -52.47 -87.05
N LYS A 476 43.55 -51.75 -86.44
CA LYS A 476 42.84 -52.16 -85.22
C LYS A 476 41.57 -52.97 -85.50
N GLU A 477 41.11 -53.09 -86.74
CA GLU A 477 39.84 -53.77 -87.08
C GLU A 477 39.86 -55.28 -86.78
N MET A 478 41.03 -55.94 -86.77
CA MET A 478 41.14 -57.37 -86.41
C MET A 478 41.30 -57.63 -84.90
N THR A 479 41.68 -56.62 -84.11
CA THR A 479 41.62 -56.68 -82.63
C THR A 479 40.32 -56.07 -82.08
N LEU A 480 39.54 -55.43 -82.95
CA LEU A 480 38.26 -54.81 -82.63
C LEU A 480 37.14 -55.81 -82.41
N GLU A 481 37.11 -57.04 -82.95
CA GLU A 481 36.00 -57.96 -82.61
C GLU A 481 36.08 -58.48 -81.16
N GLU A 482 37.29 -58.74 -80.66
CA GLU A 482 37.50 -59.15 -79.28
C GLU A 482 37.37 -57.97 -78.30
N ILE A 483 37.93 -56.81 -78.66
CA ILE A 483 37.73 -55.57 -77.88
C ILE A 483 36.27 -55.12 -77.95
N THR A 484 35.54 -55.29 -79.05
CA THR A 484 34.11 -54.96 -79.14
C THR A 484 33.27 -55.92 -78.33
N LYS A 485 33.64 -57.20 -78.22
CA LYS A 485 32.99 -58.13 -77.26
C LYS A 485 33.27 -57.76 -75.82
N VAL A 486 34.51 -57.36 -75.48
CA VAL A 486 34.86 -56.91 -74.12
C VAL A 486 34.23 -55.55 -73.81
N VAL A 487 34.22 -54.62 -74.75
CA VAL A 487 33.57 -53.30 -74.65
C VAL A 487 32.05 -53.45 -74.64
N SER A 488 31.47 -54.42 -75.33
CA SER A 488 30.05 -54.78 -75.20
C SER A 488 29.77 -55.30 -73.81
N LYS A 489 30.53 -56.28 -73.30
CA LYS A 489 30.38 -56.78 -71.92
C LYS A 489 30.60 -55.69 -70.86
N ILE A 490 31.57 -54.79 -71.06
CA ILE A 490 31.80 -53.63 -70.20
C ILE A 490 30.64 -52.63 -70.33
N ASN A 491 30.12 -52.37 -71.53
CA ASN A 491 28.96 -51.50 -71.72
C ASN A 491 27.68 -52.11 -71.14
N ASP A 492 27.52 -53.42 -71.21
CA ASP A 492 26.37 -54.13 -70.65
C ASP A 492 26.45 -54.15 -69.13
N THR A 493 27.62 -54.42 -68.54
CA THR A 493 27.82 -54.30 -67.10
C THR A 493 27.74 -52.86 -66.59
N ILE A 494 28.20 -51.87 -67.37
CA ILE A 494 28.01 -50.44 -67.08
C ILE A 494 26.53 -50.09 -67.16
N LYS A 495 25.78 -50.55 -68.17
CA LYS A 495 24.33 -50.35 -68.27
C LYS A 495 23.60 -51.00 -67.10
N GLU A 496 23.97 -52.21 -66.71
CA GLU A 496 23.37 -52.94 -65.59
C GLU A 496 23.68 -52.25 -64.25
N LYS A 497 24.94 -51.83 -64.03
CA LYS A 497 25.33 -51.05 -62.84
C LYS A 497 24.65 -49.68 -62.82
N LYS A 498 24.51 -49.00 -63.97
CA LYS A 498 23.82 -47.72 -64.11
C LYS A 498 22.31 -47.87 -63.88
N ALA A 499 21.71 -48.98 -64.32
CA ALA A 499 20.32 -49.33 -64.04
C ALA A 499 20.08 -49.65 -62.56
N LYS A 500 21.04 -50.29 -61.86
CA LYS A 500 20.98 -50.53 -60.41
C LYS A 500 21.28 -49.27 -59.58
N LEU A 501 22.18 -48.39 -60.03
CA LEU A 501 22.55 -47.14 -59.34
C LEU A 501 21.55 -46.00 -59.56
N ALA A 502 20.88 -45.95 -60.71
CA ALA A 502 19.88 -44.90 -61.01
C ALA A 502 18.77 -44.78 -59.94
N PRO A 503 18.11 -45.86 -59.48
CA PRO A 503 17.10 -45.76 -58.42
C PRO A 503 17.72 -45.34 -57.08
N LEU A 504 18.88 -45.89 -56.71
CA LEU A 504 19.58 -45.52 -55.46
C LEU A 504 20.03 -44.05 -55.45
N ILE A 505 20.49 -43.52 -56.59
CA ILE A 505 20.84 -42.09 -56.74
C ILE A 505 19.58 -41.22 -56.66
N LYS A 506 18.44 -41.70 -57.19
CA LYS A 506 17.16 -41.01 -57.10
C LYS A 506 16.66 -40.96 -55.65
N GLU A 507 16.72 -42.07 -54.93
CA GLU A 507 16.41 -42.13 -53.50
C GLU A 507 17.35 -41.25 -52.67
N LEU A 508 18.66 -41.28 -52.93
CA LEU A 508 19.63 -40.43 -52.25
C LEU A 508 19.37 -38.93 -52.50
N ARG A 509 18.97 -38.56 -53.73
CA ARG A 509 18.56 -37.18 -54.03
C ARG A 509 17.29 -36.79 -53.30
N GLN A 510 16.32 -37.71 -53.20
CA GLN A 510 15.08 -37.48 -52.46
C GLN A 510 15.38 -37.27 -50.98
N VAL A 511 16.13 -38.17 -50.34
CA VAL A 511 16.51 -38.06 -48.91
C VAL A 511 17.32 -36.80 -48.62
N ARG A 512 18.20 -36.37 -49.54
CA ARG A 512 18.92 -35.09 -49.40
C ARG A 512 17.99 -33.88 -49.49
N ALA A 513 17.00 -33.93 -50.37
CA ALA A 513 15.99 -32.88 -50.48
C ALA A 513 15.12 -32.82 -49.21
N ASP A 514 14.66 -33.98 -48.73
CA ASP A 514 13.85 -34.10 -47.52
C ASP A 514 14.65 -33.64 -46.28
N PHE A 515 15.94 -34.00 -46.19
CA PHE A 515 16.83 -33.53 -45.11
C PHE A 515 17.03 -32.01 -45.16
N ALA A 516 17.30 -31.44 -46.34
CA ALA A 516 17.46 -29.99 -46.50
C ALA A 516 16.17 -29.24 -46.14
N GLN A 517 15.01 -29.79 -46.49
CA GLN A 517 13.72 -29.22 -46.13
C GLN A 517 13.47 -29.30 -44.62
N LEU A 518 13.75 -30.44 -43.99
CA LEU A 518 13.64 -30.63 -42.54
C LEU A 518 14.60 -29.70 -41.77
N GLU A 519 15.83 -29.53 -42.26
CA GLU A 519 16.83 -28.64 -41.67
C GLU A 519 16.38 -27.18 -41.76
N SER A 520 15.77 -26.78 -42.89
CA SER A 520 15.17 -25.45 -43.05
C SER A 520 14.02 -25.23 -42.08
N GLU A 521 13.08 -26.18 -41.98
CA GLU A 521 11.95 -26.11 -41.04
C GLU A 521 12.41 -26.09 -39.58
N TYR A 522 13.43 -26.89 -39.24
CA TYR A 522 14.02 -26.89 -37.90
C TYR A 522 14.64 -25.54 -37.56
N ASN A 523 15.43 -24.96 -38.48
CA ASN A 523 16.07 -23.67 -38.27
C ASN A 523 15.03 -22.53 -38.16
N GLU A 524 13.97 -22.56 -38.95
CA GLU A 524 12.85 -21.61 -38.83
C GLU A 524 12.14 -21.74 -37.49
N LYS A 525 11.77 -22.96 -37.07
CA LYS A 525 11.13 -23.20 -35.77
C LYS A 525 12.03 -22.84 -34.60
N LYS A 526 13.32 -23.14 -34.70
CA LYS A 526 14.33 -22.77 -33.70
C LYS A 526 14.46 -21.25 -33.59
N ALA A 527 14.54 -20.53 -34.71
CA ALA A 527 14.59 -19.07 -34.72
C ALA A 527 13.30 -18.46 -34.14
N ALA A 528 12.12 -19.01 -34.46
CA ALA A 528 10.86 -18.58 -33.88
C ALA A 528 10.81 -18.81 -32.36
N TYR A 529 11.29 -19.98 -31.90
CA TYR A 529 11.40 -20.29 -30.48
C TYR A 529 12.38 -19.37 -29.76
N GLU A 530 13.57 -19.13 -30.31
CA GLU A 530 14.56 -18.24 -29.69
C GLU A 530 14.04 -16.80 -29.60
N ASN A 531 13.39 -16.29 -30.65
CA ASN A 531 12.78 -14.96 -30.63
C ASN A 531 11.65 -14.83 -29.61
N THR A 532 10.75 -15.83 -29.55
CA THR A 532 9.65 -15.82 -28.57
C THR A 532 10.16 -15.97 -27.14
N LYS A 533 11.15 -16.84 -26.92
CA LYS A 533 11.81 -16.99 -25.62
C LYS A 533 12.45 -15.69 -25.15
N VAL A 534 13.23 -15.01 -26.01
CA VAL A 534 13.86 -13.73 -25.66
C VAL A 534 12.81 -12.66 -25.36
N GLY A 535 11.69 -12.63 -26.10
CA GLY A 535 10.57 -11.73 -25.81
C GLY A 535 9.96 -11.99 -24.44
N LEU A 536 9.66 -13.26 -24.13
CA LEU A 536 9.09 -13.66 -22.84
C LEU A 536 10.06 -13.43 -21.67
N ASP A 537 11.36 -13.68 -21.86
CA ASP A 537 12.39 -13.41 -20.85
C ASP A 537 12.48 -11.90 -20.58
N ALA A 538 12.43 -11.06 -21.62
CA ALA A 538 12.44 -9.61 -21.46
C ALA A 538 11.18 -9.08 -20.75
N ASP A 539 10.00 -9.63 -21.06
CA ASP A 539 8.75 -9.24 -20.40
C ASP A 539 8.70 -9.74 -18.96
N ARG A 540 9.22 -10.94 -18.68
CA ARG A 540 9.43 -11.44 -17.32
C ARG A 540 10.33 -10.51 -16.52
N ASP A 541 11.45 -10.06 -17.10
CA ASP A 541 12.39 -9.18 -16.41
C ASP A 541 11.77 -7.81 -16.13
N LYS A 542 11.00 -7.23 -17.07
CA LYS A 542 10.23 -6.00 -16.84
C LYS A 542 9.20 -6.16 -15.71
N LEU A 543 8.40 -7.22 -15.75
CA LEU A 543 7.40 -7.51 -14.71
C LEU A 543 8.07 -7.70 -13.34
N THR A 544 9.23 -8.36 -13.32
CA THR A 544 10.00 -8.55 -12.09
C THR A 544 10.47 -7.20 -11.54
N MET A 545 10.97 -6.30 -12.39
CA MET A 545 11.36 -4.93 -12.00
C MET A 545 10.17 -4.13 -11.47
N GLU A 546 9.01 -4.18 -12.14
CA GLU A 546 7.78 -3.51 -11.70
C GLU A 546 7.30 -4.03 -10.35
N VAL A 547 7.27 -5.36 -10.17
CA VAL A 547 6.89 -5.98 -8.89
C VAL A 547 7.85 -5.58 -7.78
N THR A 548 9.16 -5.53 -8.04
CA THR A 548 10.12 -5.04 -7.04
C THR A 548 9.91 -3.56 -6.69
N ALA A 549 9.62 -2.71 -7.68
CA ALA A 549 9.33 -1.29 -7.46
C ALA A 549 8.06 -1.11 -6.62
N TYR A 550 6.99 -1.85 -6.93
CA TYR A 550 5.76 -1.80 -6.14
C TYR A 550 5.95 -2.33 -4.71
N MET A 551 6.75 -3.38 -4.51
CA MET A 551 7.09 -3.86 -3.17
C MET A 551 7.85 -2.80 -2.35
N GLU A 552 8.77 -2.06 -2.97
CA GLU A 552 9.47 -0.96 -2.31
C GLU A 552 8.54 0.22 -2.00
N GLU A 553 7.63 0.57 -2.92
CA GLU A 553 6.62 1.60 -2.67
C GLU A 553 5.67 1.20 -1.53
N CYS A 554 5.17 -0.04 -1.51
CA CYS A 554 4.36 -0.56 -0.40
C CYS A 554 5.10 -0.47 0.93
N ARG A 555 6.35 -0.92 1.00
CA ARG A 555 7.16 -0.81 2.23
C ARG A 555 7.35 0.64 2.67
N ARG A 556 7.55 1.56 1.72
CA ARG A 556 7.69 3.00 2.01
C ARG A 556 6.40 3.57 2.58
N GLU A 557 5.26 3.28 1.97
CA GLU A 557 3.96 3.77 2.44
C GLU A 557 3.54 3.11 3.76
N GLU A 558 3.83 1.82 3.98
CA GLU A 558 3.63 1.15 5.28
C GLU A 558 4.47 1.81 6.38
N SER A 559 5.75 2.07 6.10
CA SER A 559 6.64 2.78 7.04
C SER A 559 6.11 4.18 7.34
N ARG A 560 5.61 4.89 6.33
CA ARG A 560 5.00 6.21 6.48
C ARG A 560 3.71 6.16 7.28
N TYR A 561 2.87 5.16 7.05
CA TYR A 561 1.63 4.92 7.79
C TYR A 561 1.92 4.69 9.27
N HIS A 562 2.87 3.80 9.61
CA HIS A 562 3.26 3.57 11.00
C HIS A 562 3.85 4.81 11.66
N TYR A 563 4.69 5.57 10.95
CA TYR A 563 5.23 6.83 11.44
C TYR A 563 4.13 7.86 11.73
N LEU A 564 3.20 8.05 10.78
CA LEU A 564 2.07 8.97 10.94
C LEU A 564 1.15 8.53 12.08
N ASN A 565 0.87 7.23 12.23
CA ASN A 565 0.08 6.71 13.34
C ASN A 565 0.76 6.93 14.69
N ALA A 566 2.09 6.72 14.78
CA ALA A 566 2.84 7.01 16.00
C ALA A 566 2.79 8.51 16.33
N MET A 567 2.89 9.37 15.32
CA MET A 567 2.77 10.82 15.48
C MET A 567 1.36 11.22 15.93
N ILE A 568 0.31 10.67 15.30
CA ILE A 568 -1.09 10.88 15.70
C ILE A 568 -1.31 10.44 17.15
N HIS A 569 -0.78 9.28 17.53
CA HIS A 569 -0.90 8.80 18.90
C HIS A 569 -0.21 9.75 19.89
N SER A 570 1.02 10.18 19.60
CA SER A 570 1.72 11.18 20.41
C SER A 570 0.94 12.49 20.52
N THR A 571 0.38 12.98 19.41
CA THR A 571 -0.43 14.21 19.43
C THR A 571 -1.74 14.02 20.18
N ASN A 572 -2.37 12.85 20.12
CA ASN A 572 -3.57 12.55 20.89
C ASN A 572 -3.28 12.48 22.39
N VAL A 573 -2.14 11.91 22.80
CA VAL A 573 -1.70 11.95 24.21
C VAL A 573 -1.47 13.40 24.66
N MET A 574 -0.85 14.23 23.82
CA MET A 574 -0.68 15.66 24.13
C MET A 574 -2.02 16.40 24.21
N LEU A 575 -2.96 16.11 23.30
CA LEU A 575 -4.30 16.69 23.28
C LEU A 575 -5.09 16.27 24.52
N GLU A 576 -5.11 14.98 24.86
CA GLU A 576 -5.74 14.48 26.07
C GLU A 576 -5.16 15.11 27.33
N ARG A 577 -3.83 15.28 27.36
CA ARG A 577 -3.15 15.99 28.45
C ARG A 577 -3.63 17.43 28.54
N ALA A 578 -3.69 18.16 27.42
CA ALA A 578 -4.16 19.54 27.37
C ALA A 578 -5.65 19.66 27.76
N VAL A 579 -6.50 18.72 27.35
CA VAL A 579 -7.92 18.66 27.75
C VAL A 579 -8.07 18.38 29.24
N LYS A 580 -7.29 17.43 29.79
CA LYS A 580 -7.27 17.15 31.23
C LYS A 580 -6.74 18.33 32.04
N GLU A 581 -5.79 19.09 31.50
CA GLU A 581 -5.29 20.35 32.09
C GLU A 581 -6.35 21.45 32.05
N ALA A 582 -7.00 21.68 30.90
CA ALA A 582 -8.08 22.66 30.76
C ALA A 582 -9.30 22.34 31.65
N ALA A 583 -9.57 21.06 31.87
CA ALA A 583 -10.61 20.59 32.79
C ALA A 583 -10.18 20.62 34.28
N GLY A 584 -8.94 21.03 34.60
CA GLY A 584 -8.41 21.08 35.96
C GLY A 584 -8.18 19.71 36.63
N ARG A 585 -8.16 18.62 35.84
CA ARG A 585 -8.06 17.24 36.30
C ARG A 585 -6.64 16.66 36.24
N ASN A 586 -5.69 17.36 35.60
CA ASN A 586 -4.27 16.98 35.56
C ASN A 586 -3.49 17.77 36.62
N LYS A 587 -3.55 17.30 37.86
CA LYS A 587 -2.86 17.88 39.02
C LYS A 587 -1.66 17.03 39.40
N ILE A 588 -0.48 17.64 39.59
CA ILE A 588 0.78 16.92 39.82
C ILE A 588 1.57 17.56 40.96
N GLY A 589 2.25 16.72 41.74
CA GLY A 589 2.96 17.09 42.98
C GLY A 589 2.09 16.89 44.23
N GLU A 590 2.70 16.88 45.42
CA GLU A 590 2.02 16.69 46.71
C GLU A 590 0.94 17.76 47.00
N MET A 591 1.04 18.93 46.34
CA MET A 591 0.12 20.06 46.49
C MET A 591 -0.96 20.14 45.40
N GLY A 592 -1.01 19.19 44.45
CA GLY A 592 -2.06 19.13 43.43
C GLY A 592 -2.13 20.35 42.51
N GLN A 593 -0.98 20.85 42.03
CA GLN A 593 -0.89 22.03 41.16
C GLN A 593 -1.04 21.65 39.68
N SER A 594 -1.58 22.57 38.88
CA SER A 594 -1.58 22.44 37.41
C SER A 594 -0.16 22.64 36.85
N TYR A 595 0.16 22.03 35.70
CA TYR A 595 1.44 22.27 35.03
C TYR A 595 1.68 23.76 34.73
N GLU A 596 0.65 24.52 34.42
CA GLU A 596 0.75 25.96 34.20
C GLU A 596 1.20 26.69 35.49
N GLU A 597 0.66 26.30 36.64
CA GLU A 597 1.04 26.86 37.95
C GLU A 597 2.45 26.46 38.33
N LEU A 598 2.83 25.20 38.08
CA LEU A 598 4.17 24.68 38.33
C LEU A 598 5.21 25.40 37.46
N TYR A 599 4.94 25.57 36.16
CA TYR A 599 5.84 26.30 35.27
C TYR A 599 5.87 27.79 35.57
N LYS A 600 4.74 28.43 35.90
CA LYS A 600 4.73 29.84 36.34
C LYS A 600 5.52 30.03 37.64
N SER A 601 5.34 29.16 38.63
CA SER A 601 6.11 29.18 39.88
C SER A 601 7.61 29.01 39.63
N ARG A 602 7.98 28.06 38.76
CA ARG A 602 9.37 27.84 38.38
C ARG A 602 9.97 29.01 37.59
N ILE A 603 9.22 29.58 36.65
CA ILE A 603 9.63 30.78 35.90
C ILE A 603 9.84 31.94 36.88
N GLN A 604 8.92 32.17 37.82
CA GLN A 604 9.08 33.21 38.84
C GLN A 604 10.30 32.98 39.74
N ALA A 605 10.56 31.72 40.13
CA ALA A 605 11.75 31.37 40.91
C ALA A 605 13.05 31.67 40.14
N GLU A 606 13.11 31.27 38.86
CA GLU A 606 14.26 31.53 37.98
C GLU A 606 14.43 33.02 37.66
N GLU A 607 13.34 33.77 37.47
CA GLU A 607 13.38 35.22 37.29
C GLU A 607 13.89 35.94 38.54
N ASN A 608 13.44 35.52 39.72
CA ASN A 608 13.93 36.05 41.00
C ASN A 608 15.41 35.73 41.20
N GLN A 609 15.83 34.50 40.88
CA GLN A 609 17.25 34.11 40.92
C GLN A 609 18.08 34.93 39.92
N SER A 610 17.55 35.18 38.71
CA SER A 610 18.19 36.05 37.72
C SER A 610 18.33 37.50 38.21
N LYS A 611 17.32 38.03 38.94
CA LYS A 611 17.40 39.36 39.57
C LYS A 611 18.46 39.40 40.67
N ILE A 612 18.46 38.42 41.57
CA ILE A 612 19.47 38.30 42.65
C ILE A 612 20.88 38.20 42.06
N LEU A 613 21.06 37.40 41.01
CA LEU A 613 22.36 37.26 40.34
C LEU A 613 22.79 38.56 39.65
N ARG A 614 21.86 39.32 39.06
CA ARG A 614 22.15 40.65 38.49
C ARG A 614 22.52 41.66 39.56
N GLU A 615 21.83 41.67 40.70
CA GLU A 615 22.18 42.51 41.84
C GLU A 615 23.55 42.15 42.41
N ARG A 616 23.84 40.86 42.58
CA ARG A 616 25.14 40.38 43.03
C ARG A 616 26.24 40.70 42.03
N GLN A 617 25.97 40.60 40.73
CA GLN A 617 26.91 41.01 39.68
C GLN A 617 27.17 42.52 39.74
N LYS A 618 26.13 43.34 40.00
CA LYS A 618 26.26 44.78 40.16
C LYS A 618 27.09 45.12 41.41
N GLN A 619 26.79 44.52 42.56
CA GLN A 619 27.59 44.66 43.79
C GLN A 619 29.06 44.29 43.56
N VAL A 620 29.32 43.15 42.92
CA VAL A 620 30.70 42.71 42.60
C VAL A 620 31.41 43.69 41.66
N LYS A 621 30.71 44.31 40.71
CA LYS A 621 31.28 45.35 39.84
C LYS A 621 31.57 46.64 40.60
N ASP A 622 30.62 47.10 41.40
CA ASP A 622 30.75 48.32 42.20
C ASP A 622 31.88 48.18 43.24
N ASP A 623 32.02 47.00 43.85
CA ASP A 623 33.07 46.69 44.82
C ASP A 623 34.39 46.22 44.19
N HIS A 624 34.46 46.01 42.87
CA HIS A 624 35.64 45.42 42.22
C HIS A 624 36.89 46.26 42.44
N ASP A 625 36.80 47.56 42.17
CA ASP A 625 37.96 48.46 42.25
C ASP A 625 38.44 48.59 43.70
N SER A 626 37.50 48.77 44.66
CA SER A 626 37.79 48.83 46.09
C SER A 626 38.42 47.53 46.62
N ASN A 627 37.89 46.37 46.22
CA ASN A 627 38.43 45.07 46.62
C ASN A 627 39.81 44.80 46.00
N VAL A 628 40.04 45.23 44.76
CA VAL A 628 41.36 45.11 44.09
C VAL A 628 42.38 46.01 44.79
N GLU A 629 42.00 47.23 45.17
CA GLU A 629 42.84 48.12 45.97
C GLU A 629 43.15 47.54 47.35
N GLN A 630 42.15 47.04 48.08
CA GLN A 630 42.35 46.36 49.35
C GLN A 630 43.26 45.15 49.20
N ALA A 631 43.04 44.28 48.21
CA ALA A 631 43.90 43.13 47.96
C ALA A 631 45.34 43.54 47.65
N ARG A 632 45.54 44.66 46.93
CA ARG A 632 46.87 45.24 46.69
C ARG A 632 47.50 45.77 47.99
N MET A 633 46.74 46.45 48.82
CA MET A 633 47.18 46.92 50.14
C MET A 633 47.56 45.76 51.05
N PHE A 634 46.74 44.69 51.13
CA PHE A 634 47.05 43.49 51.90
C PHE A 634 48.27 42.75 51.36
N LYS A 635 48.45 42.65 50.04
CA LYS A 635 49.67 42.09 49.43
C LYS A 635 50.90 42.93 49.78
N SER A 636 50.78 44.26 49.75
CA SER A 636 51.86 45.17 50.15
C SER A 636 52.18 45.04 51.64
N LEU A 637 51.16 44.98 52.52
CA LEU A 637 51.33 44.75 53.94
C LEU A 637 52.00 43.40 54.21
N HIS A 638 51.57 42.34 53.53
CA HIS A 638 52.18 41.01 53.65
C HIS A 638 53.64 41.02 53.19
N LYS A 639 53.97 41.72 52.10
CA LYS A 639 55.37 41.91 51.68
C LYS A 639 56.17 42.67 52.73
N LEU A 640 55.60 43.72 53.31
CA LEU A 640 56.26 44.55 54.32
C LEU A 640 56.50 43.76 55.62
N LEU A 641 55.51 42.99 56.07
CA LEU A 641 55.65 42.05 57.20
C LEU A 641 56.64 40.94 56.90
N ALA A 642 56.64 40.37 55.70
CA ALA A 642 57.63 39.36 55.30
C ALA A 642 59.05 39.94 55.24
N CYS A 643 59.21 41.18 54.76
CA CYS A 643 60.48 41.90 54.85
C CYS A 643 60.88 42.16 56.30
N LYS A 644 59.96 42.60 57.16
CA LYS A 644 60.22 42.82 58.59
C LYS A 644 60.62 41.53 59.31
N ILE A 645 59.99 40.41 58.98
CA ILE A 645 60.37 39.09 59.49
C ILE A 645 61.77 38.72 59.00
N ARG A 646 62.09 38.93 57.72
CA ARG A 646 63.44 38.67 57.21
C ARG A 646 64.51 39.55 57.83
N THR A 647 64.24 40.84 58.05
CA THR A 647 65.19 41.73 58.73
C THR A 647 65.35 41.32 60.19
N LEU A 648 64.27 40.98 60.90
CA LEU A 648 64.37 40.47 62.26
C LEU A 648 65.14 39.13 62.32
N GLN A 649 64.94 38.24 61.34
CA GLN A 649 65.71 37.00 61.24
C GLN A 649 67.19 37.25 60.92
N GLN A 650 67.50 38.25 60.09
CA GLN A 650 68.88 38.67 59.81
C GLN A 650 69.52 39.37 61.00
N ASP A 651 68.79 40.21 61.74
CA ASP A 651 69.28 40.87 62.95
C ASP A 651 69.55 39.83 64.04
N VAL A 652 68.66 38.86 64.25
CA VAL A 652 68.88 37.74 65.19
C VAL A 652 70.04 36.84 64.72
N ALA A 653 70.22 36.62 63.42
CA ALA A 653 71.37 35.87 62.90
C ALA A 653 72.69 36.65 63.06
N ASN A 654 72.68 37.96 62.83
CA ASN A 654 73.85 38.83 63.00
C ASN A 654 74.22 39.01 64.49
N GLU A 655 73.24 39.12 65.39
CA GLU A 655 73.44 39.10 66.85
C GLU A 655 73.93 37.73 67.34
N GLY A 656 73.46 36.64 66.71
CA GLY A 656 73.95 35.28 66.97
C GLY A 656 75.38 35.06 66.51
N GLU A 657 75.77 35.58 65.34
CA GLU A 657 77.15 35.49 64.84
C GLU A 657 78.13 36.41 65.57
N THR A 658 77.67 37.58 66.06
CA THR A 658 78.51 38.43 66.93
C THR A 658 78.65 37.88 68.35
N MET A 659 77.73 37.04 68.84
CA MET A 659 77.83 36.38 70.16
C MET A 659 78.51 34.99 70.13
N LEU A 660 78.74 34.41 68.95
CA LEU A 660 79.49 33.15 68.75
C LEU A 660 80.87 33.35 68.14
N GLY A 661 81.30 34.60 67.94
CA GLY A 661 82.54 34.94 67.25
C GLY A 661 83.24 36.19 67.77
N VAL A 662 83.35 36.38 69.10
CA VAL A 662 84.49 36.94 69.87
C VAL A 662 84.20 36.80 71.37
#